data_AF-A0A963A4I5-F1
#
_entry.id   AF-A0A963A4I5-F1
#
_cell.length_a   1.000
_cell.length_b   1.000
_cell.length_c   1.000
_cell.angle_alpha   90.00
_cell.angle_beta   90.00
_cell.angle_gamma   90.00
#
_symmetry.space_group_name_H-M   'P 1'
#
loop_
_entity.id
_entity.type
_entity.pdbx_description
1 polymer ?
#
loop_
_entity_poly.entity_id
_entity_poly.type
_entity_poly.pdbx_seq_one_letter_code
_entity_poly.pdbx_strand_id
1 'polypeptide(L)'
;MPEELSQSIDYGALFTANIEEGLSSTDAAVMVADAYLDGKPRLRGKRKTTRAERDTAFWCSDFLRTLPTDAWYTESLVLALARYMGQTGVDAPELIDHLASLAPESIKRAIRYSGLVLQGQSPRRAEIARLSAIRPDAFGDFIQILDVFEKAYAERLTTVDALKEPLAELSPLDLLAYTSLYAFEHLIPRELLSRSEPADTDTHTQFVWEAINNLLIWKLRCTRDEALRLNERGIAKSLAHHLSPFLFPSPEGPTPREDLYLLFKQLLAAQIELNSFISRSADAFSFNDDIEFVLRDEGLDIVKHNPSGHTIWERDGERLNRLHFYWMYRGMEAFATAGLINTTIGRPENHESNRFAYIKAMRTHLQLTEVYGLADSVTTDSGVKVDLFQAILSLELMTAFFKADFVLPYLDRLRETGNPRLALCQLAFSGFLQPEMQNRLPITWSDRSEKITKITGWTVNGNFPKGSAKAAEAILDFWTIDWVALSARLRMGEKGLHPDLFERPIIKMGRYLFQLPWLVAMQNNASAAINNLRRLGARRHDAREETKRIEERLAALFEHRDFSVLRNYQPERTHGDDPGEVDLICARDGHLFVLEIKSTFLRSSQKEAWLHGTTTLRKAGLQLRRKVYAVKNSLDSNESLAKALGMEPGTRPLHVHGWIVDTSIEHDHKRFDGFIKVSLEELMIALRDDRHLLNDPTELLSSSSEQIEGLNWHETDKAWTLYPDGFCASRFVQVIETEAVWDELPGAQ
;
A
#
# COMPACT_ATOMS: atom_id res chain seq x y z
N MET A 1 20.18 48.40 -16.42
CA MET A 1 19.25 47.39 -15.89
C MET A 1 18.57 46.74 -17.08
N PRO A 2 18.92 45.50 -17.47
CA PRO A 2 18.15 44.80 -18.49
C PRO A 2 16.91 44.18 -17.85
N GLU A 3 15.81 44.30 -18.56
CA GLU A 3 14.48 43.78 -18.25
C GLU A 3 14.53 42.28 -17.94
N GLU A 4 14.01 41.90 -16.77
CA GLU A 4 13.61 40.52 -16.51
C GLU A 4 12.43 40.18 -17.45
N LEU A 5 12.75 39.66 -18.63
CA LEU A 5 11.80 38.93 -19.46
C LEU A 5 11.16 37.84 -18.59
N SER A 6 9.91 38.06 -18.20
CA SER A 6 9.08 37.03 -17.57
C SER A 6 8.99 35.87 -18.57
N GLN A 7 9.78 34.82 -18.37
CA GLN A 7 9.65 33.57 -19.12
C GLN A 7 8.22 33.05 -18.90
N SER A 8 7.37 33.05 -19.92
CA SER A 8 6.08 32.36 -19.90
C SER A 8 6.30 30.86 -19.93
N ILE A 9 5.36 30.10 -19.40
CA ILE A 9 5.35 28.64 -19.57
C ILE A 9 4.96 28.40 -21.01
N ASP A 10 5.89 27.90 -21.81
CA ASP A 10 5.68 27.69 -23.23
C ASP A 10 6.06 26.26 -23.62
N TYR A 11 5.04 25.40 -23.70
CA TYR A 11 5.21 24.02 -24.16
C TYR A 11 5.39 23.95 -25.68
N GLY A 12 4.94 24.96 -26.44
CA GLY A 12 5.17 25.07 -27.87
C GLY A 12 6.65 25.32 -28.18
N ALA A 13 7.31 26.19 -27.42
CA ALA A 13 8.76 26.39 -27.53
C ALA A 13 9.54 25.10 -27.21
N LEU A 14 9.13 24.35 -26.19
CA LEU A 14 9.75 23.05 -25.87
C LEU A 14 9.55 22.03 -27.00
N PHE A 15 8.35 21.98 -27.58
CA PHE A 15 8.07 21.13 -28.73
C PHE A 15 8.97 21.48 -29.91
N THR A 16 9.05 22.76 -30.30
CA THR A 16 9.88 23.22 -31.40
C THR A 16 11.37 22.92 -31.15
N ALA A 17 11.88 23.15 -29.94
CA ALA A 17 13.25 22.83 -29.58
C ALA A 17 13.57 21.34 -29.77
N ASN A 18 12.67 20.45 -29.34
CA ASN A 18 12.82 19.00 -29.53
C ASN A 18 12.87 18.62 -31.02
N ILE A 19 12.07 19.26 -31.87
CA ILE A 19 12.12 19.06 -33.33
C ILE A 19 13.44 19.55 -33.92
N GLU A 20 13.93 20.72 -33.49
CA GLU A 20 15.21 21.28 -33.91
C GLU A 20 16.40 20.40 -33.48
N GLU A 21 16.27 19.68 -32.36
CA GLU A 21 17.21 18.65 -31.91
C GLU A 21 17.10 17.32 -32.68
N GLY A 22 16.19 17.23 -33.66
CA GLY A 22 16.07 16.11 -34.58
C GLY A 22 15.08 15.02 -34.16
N LEU A 23 14.27 15.26 -33.13
CA LEU A 23 13.21 14.32 -32.74
C LEU A 23 12.06 14.32 -33.75
N SER A 24 11.39 13.17 -33.87
CA SER A 24 10.15 13.10 -34.64
C SER A 24 9.05 13.94 -33.99
N SER A 25 8.02 14.31 -34.76
CA SER A 25 6.85 15.02 -34.23
C SER A 25 6.20 14.28 -33.06
N THR A 26 6.11 12.95 -33.15
CA THR A 26 5.56 12.09 -32.13
C THR A 26 6.43 12.08 -30.87
N ASP A 27 7.74 11.89 -31.00
CA ASP A 27 8.65 11.84 -29.84
C ASP A 27 8.76 13.19 -29.12
N ALA A 28 8.79 14.29 -29.88
CA ALA A 28 8.77 15.64 -29.33
C ALA A 28 7.47 15.88 -28.52
N ALA A 29 6.32 15.41 -29.02
CA ALA A 29 5.04 15.52 -28.32
C ALA A 29 5.02 14.70 -27.02
N VAL A 30 5.56 13.48 -27.04
CA VAL A 30 5.69 12.61 -25.85
C VAL A 30 6.53 13.29 -24.78
N MET A 31 7.69 13.86 -25.14
CA MET A 31 8.54 14.58 -24.19
C MET A 31 7.85 15.79 -23.54
N VAL A 32 7.07 16.53 -24.32
CA VAL A 32 6.30 17.68 -23.83
C VAL A 32 5.15 17.23 -22.92
N ALA A 33 4.43 16.18 -23.29
CA ALA A 33 3.38 15.58 -22.46
C ALA A 33 3.93 15.05 -21.13
N ASP A 34 5.08 14.38 -21.14
CA ASP A 34 5.74 13.90 -19.92
C ASP A 34 6.17 15.06 -19.01
N ALA A 35 6.70 16.15 -19.58
CA ALA A 35 7.02 17.34 -18.81
C ALA A 35 5.77 17.93 -18.13
N TYR A 36 4.65 18.01 -18.84
CA TYR A 36 3.37 18.46 -18.31
C TYR A 36 2.84 17.55 -17.20
N LEU A 37 2.90 16.23 -17.39
CA LEU A 37 2.51 15.21 -16.40
C LEU A 37 3.36 15.30 -15.13
N ASP A 38 4.66 15.54 -15.27
CA ASP A 38 5.61 15.72 -14.16
C ASP A 38 5.47 17.07 -13.44
N GLY A 39 4.56 17.94 -13.89
CA GLY A 39 4.33 19.26 -13.33
C GLY A 39 5.47 20.24 -13.61
N LYS A 40 6.21 20.05 -14.71
CA LYS A 40 7.23 20.98 -15.20
C LYS A 40 6.59 21.98 -16.19
N PRO A 41 7.05 23.24 -16.23
CA PRO A 41 8.06 23.83 -15.34
C PRO A 41 7.49 24.06 -13.93
N ARG A 42 8.34 23.83 -12.93
CA ARG A 42 7.97 23.99 -11.51
C ARG A 42 7.94 25.46 -11.07
N LEU A 43 8.75 26.28 -11.72
CA LEU A 43 8.93 27.69 -11.43
C LEU A 43 8.72 28.51 -12.69
N ARG A 44 8.25 29.74 -12.49
CA ARG A 44 8.25 30.84 -13.45
C ARG A 44 9.07 31.97 -12.83
N GLY A 45 10.32 32.12 -13.25
CA GLY A 45 11.30 32.90 -12.49
C GLY A 45 11.45 32.36 -11.07
N LYS A 46 11.17 33.19 -10.05
CA LYS A 46 11.20 32.77 -8.63
C LYS A 46 9.87 32.23 -8.10
N ARG A 47 8.77 32.32 -8.86
CA ARG A 47 7.41 31.95 -8.41
C ARG A 47 7.12 30.50 -8.72
N LYS A 48 6.50 29.76 -7.79
CA LYS A 48 5.96 28.42 -8.06
C LYS A 48 4.81 28.50 -9.05
N THR A 49 4.90 27.68 -10.09
CA THR A 49 3.83 27.52 -11.06
C THR A 49 2.70 26.68 -10.47
N THR A 50 1.47 27.15 -10.59
CA THR A 50 0.28 26.42 -10.14
C THR A 50 -0.10 25.31 -11.13
N ARG A 51 -0.93 24.35 -10.69
CA ARG A 51 -1.45 23.32 -11.59
C ARG A 51 -2.32 23.92 -12.70
N ALA A 52 -3.22 24.82 -12.36
CA ALA A 52 -4.11 25.49 -13.32
C ALA A 52 -3.31 26.20 -14.43
N GLU A 53 -2.24 26.92 -14.08
CA GLU A 53 -1.39 27.60 -15.07
C GLU A 53 -0.72 26.61 -16.04
N ARG A 54 -0.28 25.44 -15.55
CA ARG A 54 0.28 24.40 -16.43
C ARG A 54 -0.79 23.78 -17.32
N ASP A 55 -1.97 23.51 -16.77
CA ASP A 55 -3.09 22.96 -17.52
C ASP A 55 -3.45 23.92 -18.66
N THR A 56 -3.58 25.23 -18.38
CA THR A 56 -3.88 26.24 -19.41
C THR A 56 -2.77 26.32 -20.45
N ALA A 57 -1.51 26.42 -20.03
CA ALA A 57 -0.40 26.55 -20.98
C ALA A 57 -0.26 25.34 -21.90
N PHE A 58 -0.47 24.12 -21.40
CA PHE A 58 -0.37 22.91 -22.21
C PHE A 58 -1.51 22.82 -23.22
N TRP A 59 -2.77 22.89 -22.76
CA TRP A 59 -3.94 22.68 -23.62
C TRP A 59 -4.22 23.81 -24.62
N CYS A 60 -3.65 24.99 -24.40
CA CYS A 60 -3.70 26.10 -25.35
C CYS A 60 -2.54 26.09 -26.37
N SER A 61 -1.65 25.08 -26.35
CA SER A 61 -0.50 25.04 -27.26
C SER A 61 -0.92 24.61 -28.68
N ASP A 62 -0.54 25.41 -29.69
CA ASP A 62 -0.96 25.20 -31.08
C ASP A 62 -0.47 23.89 -31.69
N PHE A 63 0.70 23.40 -31.28
CA PHE A 63 1.27 22.15 -31.81
C PHE A 63 0.36 20.93 -31.58
N LEU A 64 -0.49 20.95 -30.55
CA LEU A 64 -1.42 19.85 -30.27
C LEU A 64 -2.41 19.62 -31.43
N ARG A 65 -2.75 20.68 -32.19
CA ARG A 65 -3.66 20.62 -33.34
C ARG A 65 -3.00 20.08 -34.60
N THR A 66 -1.67 20.00 -34.63
CA THR A 66 -0.89 19.57 -35.81
C THR A 66 -0.21 18.22 -35.62
N LEU A 67 -0.41 17.59 -34.46
CA LEU A 67 0.16 16.27 -34.18
C LEU A 67 -0.42 15.19 -35.09
N PRO A 68 0.41 14.23 -35.52
CA PRO A 68 -0.06 13.09 -36.29
C PRO A 68 -0.89 12.14 -35.42
N THR A 69 -1.73 11.32 -36.06
CA THR A 69 -2.70 10.44 -35.37
C THR A 69 -2.03 9.46 -34.40
N ASP A 70 -0.88 8.89 -34.80
CA ASP A 70 -0.08 7.96 -34.00
C ASP A 70 0.39 8.57 -32.68
N ALA A 71 0.70 9.87 -32.65
CA ALA A 71 1.09 10.56 -31.42
C ALA A 71 0.00 10.45 -30.34
N TRP A 72 -1.27 10.58 -30.71
CA TRP A 72 -2.38 10.49 -29.76
C TRP A 72 -2.64 9.10 -29.21
N TYR A 73 -2.05 8.04 -29.79
CA TYR A 73 -2.09 6.69 -29.23
C TYR A 73 -0.97 6.41 -28.22
N THR A 74 -0.01 7.33 -28.06
CA THR A 74 1.05 7.21 -27.07
C THR A 74 0.51 7.33 -25.65
N GLU A 75 1.10 6.58 -24.72
CA GLU A 75 0.66 6.54 -23.32
C GLU A 75 0.70 7.92 -22.66
N SER A 76 1.76 8.70 -22.88
CA SER A 76 1.92 10.04 -22.29
C SER A 76 0.81 11.01 -22.71
N LEU A 77 0.39 10.98 -23.98
CA LEU A 77 -0.73 11.83 -24.44
C LEU A 77 -2.09 11.32 -23.95
N VAL A 78 -2.30 10.00 -23.87
CA VAL A 78 -3.52 9.43 -23.25
C VAL A 78 -3.60 9.80 -21.77
N LEU A 79 -2.50 9.76 -21.02
CA LEU A 79 -2.46 10.19 -19.62
C LEU A 79 -2.66 11.70 -19.46
N ALA A 80 -2.12 12.50 -20.39
CA ALA A 80 -2.40 13.93 -20.43
C ALA A 80 -3.90 14.17 -20.63
N LEU A 81 -4.53 13.51 -21.61
CA LEU A 81 -5.97 13.56 -21.84
C LEU A 81 -6.76 13.08 -20.62
N ALA A 82 -6.33 12.01 -19.94
CA ALA A 82 -6.98 11.53 -18.71
C ALA A 82 -6.96 12.61 -17.62
N ARG A 83 -5.84 13.35 -17.50
CA ARG A 83 -5.74 14.51 -16.61
C ARG A 83 -6.65 15.67 -17.04
N TYR A 84 -6.84 15.90 -18.33
CA TYR A 84 -7.82 16.88 -18.85
C TYR A 84 -9.26 16.48 -18.48
N MET A 85 -9.59 15.20 -18.68
CA MET A 85 -10.90 14.64 -18.37
C MET A 85 -11.18 14.66 -16.84
N GLY A 86 -10.15 14.54 -16.01
CA GLY A 86 -10.26 14.61 -14.55
C GLY A 86 -10.25 16.02 -13.95
N GLN A 87 -10.29 17.09 -14.75
CA GLN A 87 -10.25 18.49 -14.27
C GLN A 87 -11.30 19.37 -14.96
N THR A 88 -11.66 20.49 -14.32
CA THR A 88 -12.70 21.44 -14.80
C THR A 88 -12.20 22.88 -14.93
N GLY A 89 -10.89 23.12 -14.82
CA GLY A 89 -10.29 24.46 -14.84
C GLY A 89 -9.89 24.96 -16.24
N VAL A 90 -9.83 24.08 -17.25
CA VAL A 90 -9.40 24.41 -18.61
C VAL A 90 -10.27 23.68 -19.62
N ASP A 91 -10.79 24.39 -20.62
CA ASP A 91 -11.62 23.82 -21.69
C ASP A 91 -10.91 23.94 -23.04
N ALA A 92 -10.95 22.86 -23.82
CA ALA A 92 -10.39 22.79 -25.17
C ALA A 92 -11.35 22.06 -26.14
N PRO A 93 -12.62 22.49 -26.25
CA PRO A 93 -13.66 21.72 -26.95
C PRO A 93 -13.33 21.46 -28.42
N GLU A 94 -12.75 22.45 -29.12
CA GLU A 94 -12.35 22.28 -30.53
C GLU A 94 -11.29 21.20 -30.72
N LEU A 95 -10.34 21.09 -29.78
CA LEU A 95 -9.33 20.04 -29.82
C LEU A 95 -9.98 18.68 -29.54
N ILE A 96 -10.86 18.59 -28.55
CA ILE A 96 -11.54 17.33 -28.21
C ILE A 96 -12.44 16.86 -29.37
N ASP A 97 -13.17 17.76 -30.03
CA ASP A 97 -13.98 17.45 -31.21
C ASP A 97 -13.10 16.94 -32.38
N HIS A 98 -11.95 17.57 -32.59
CA HIS A 98 -10.98 17.12 -33.57
C HIS A 98 -10.45 15.71 -33.24
N LEU A 99 -10.08 15.47 -31.99
CA LEU A 99 -9.57 14.18 -31.53
C LEU A 99 -10.63 13.08 -31.55
N ALA A 100 -11.91 13.41 -31.36
CA ALA A 100 -13.01 12.46 -31.51
C ALA A 100 -13.08 11.88 -32.93
N SER A 101 -12.63 12.64 -33.93
CA SER A 101 -12.51 12.17 -35.31
C SER A 101 -11.18 11.45 -35.58
N LEU A 102 -10.09 11.94 -34.99
CA LEU A 102 -8.73 11.46 -35.25
C LEU A 102 -8.36 10.18 -34.49
N ALA A 103 -8.66 10.12 -33.20
CA ALA A 103 -8.22 9.06 -32.27
C ALA A 103 -9.29 8.79 -31.18
N PRO A 104 -10.48 8.28 -31.56
CA PRO A 104 -11.59 8.07 -30.62
C PRO A 104 -11.23 7.12 -29.46
N GLU A 105 -10.43 6.08 -29.73
CA GLU A 105 -10.00 5.12 -28.71
C GLU A 105 -9.11 5.75 -27.63
N SER A 106 -8.27 6.73 -27.99
CA SER A 106 -7.47 7.47 -27.00
C SER A 106 -8.35 8.30 -26.07
N ILE A 107 -9.44 8.88 -26.58
CA ILE A 107 -10.43 9.58 -25.75
C ILE A 107 -11.13 8.60 -24.81
N LYS A 108 -11.60 7.46 -25.32
CA LYS A 108 -12.24 6.43 -24.46
C LYS A 108 -11.32 5.97 -23.34
N ARG A 109 -10.06 5.65 -23.65
CA ARG A 109 -9.03 5.29 -22.66
C ARG A 109 -8.78 6.41 -21.65
N ALA A 110 -8.67 7.65 -22.12
CA ALA A 110 -8.51 8.80 -21.24
C ALA A 110 -9.70 8.98 -20.27
N ILE A 111 -10.93 8.78 -20.76
CA ILE A 111 -12.14 8.83 -19.93
C ILE A 111 -12.11 7.71 -18.88
N ARG A 112 -11.76 6.47 -19.27
CA ARG A 112 -11.57 5.35 -18.32
C ARG A 112 -10.58 5.73 -17.21
N TYR A 113 -9.36 6.13 -17.57
CA TYR A 113 -8.30 6.46 -16.60
C TYR A 113 -8.60 7.70 -15.75
N SER A 114 -9.47 8.60 -16.18
CA SER A 114 -9.84 9.80 -15.41
C SER A 114 -10.73 9.50 -14.20
N GLY A 115 -11.36 8.32 -14.14
CA GLY A 115 -12.36 7.97 -13.13
C GLY A 115 -13.67 8.75 -13.27
N LEU A 116 -13.93 9.37 -14.42
CA LEU A 116 -15.18 10.08 -14.72
C LEU A 116 -16.42 9.20 -14.60
N VAL A 117 -16.27 7.88 -14.67
CA VAL A 117 -17.34 6.89 -14.48
C VAL A 117 -18.07 7.02 -13.14
N LEU A 118 -17.41 7.55 -12.10
CA LEU A 118 -18.02 7.84 -10.80
C LEU A 118 -18.39 9.33 -10.60
N GLN A 119 -18.23 10.17 -11.62
CA GLN A 119 -18.39 11.63 -11.55
C GLN A 119 -19.47 12.14 -12.52
N GLY A 120 -20.68 11.60 -12.41
CA GLY A 120 -21.83 11.93 -13.27
C GLY A 120 -22.15 13.43 -13.39
N GLN A 121 -21.93 14.20 -12.31
CA GLN A 121 -22.18 15.65 -12.27
C GLN A 121 -21.04 16.51 -12.83
N SER A 122 -19.97 15.90 -13.35
CA SER A 122 -18.85 16.64 -13.92
C SER A 122 -19.24 17.33 -15.23
N PRO A 123 -18.87 18.60 -15.47
CA PRO A 123 -19.04 19.26 -16.77
C PRO A 123 -18.44 18.47 -17.94
N ARG A 124 -17.41 17.64 -17.68
CA ARG A 124 -16.80 16.76 -18.68
C ARG A 124 -17.75 15.69 -19.20
N ARG A 125 -18.74 15.26 -18.41
CA ARG A 125 -19.79 14.33 -18.88
C ARG A 125 -20.62 14.96 -19.99
N ALA A 126 -20.96 16.24 -19.87
CA ALA A 126 -21.68 16.97 -20.92
C ALA A 126 -20.82 17.13 -22.19
N GLU A 127 -19.52 17.39 -22.04
CA GLU A 127 -18.59 17.45 -23.17
C GLU A 127 -18.53 16.11 -23.93
N ILE A 128 -18.43 14.99 -23.22
CA ILE A 128 -18.43 13.64 -23.81
C ILE A 128 -19.78 13.31 -24.45
N ALA A 129 -20.91 13.68 -23.83
CA ALA A 129 -22.24 13.52 -24.41
C ALA A 129 -22.38 14.18 -25.80
N ARG A 130 -21.76 15.35 -25.99
CA ARG A 130 -21.70 16.00 -27.31
C ARG A 130 -20.93 15.18 -28.34
N LEU A 131 -19.86 14.49 -27.94
CA LEU A 131 -19.09 13.64 -28.86
C LEU A 131 -19.94 12.51 -29.46
N SER A 132 -20.86 11.92 -28.68
CA SER A 132 -21.79 10.92 -29.21
C SER A 132 -22.80 11.51 -30.20
N ALA A 133 -23.20 12.77 -30.03
CA ALA A 133 -24.06 13.44 -31.01
C ALA A 133 -23.34 13.67 -32.36
N ILE A 134 -22.02 13.87 -32.34
CA ILE A 134 -21.19 14.07 -33.54
C ILE A 134 -20.75 12.73 -34.15
N ARG A 135 -20.41 11.75 -33.30
CA ARG A 135 -19.83 10.44 -33.64
C ARG A 135 -20.55 9.31 -32.87
N PRO A 136 -21.81 9.01 -33.21
CA PRO A 136 -22.59 7.99 -32.52
C PRO A 136 -22.00 6.59 -32.73
N ASP A 137 -21.36 6.35 -33.89
CA ASP A 137 -20.67 5.12 -34.22
C ASP A 137 -19.48 4.83 -33.30
N ALA A 138 -18.80 5.87 -32.81
CA ALA A 138 -17.63 5.72 -31.95
C ALA A 138 -18.00 5.76 -30.46
N PHE A 139 -18.92 6.65 -30.05
CA PHE A 139 -19.17 6.94 -28.63
C PHE A 139 -20.56 6.52 -28.13
N GLY A 140 -21.48 6.09 -29.00
CA GLY A 140 -22.84 5.73 -28.62
C GLY A 140 -22.92 4.71 -27.49
N ASP A 141 -22.36 3.52 -27.72
CA ASP A 141 -22.34 2.44 -26.73
C ASP A 141 -21.49 2.82 -25.51
N PHE A 142 -20.38 3.52 -25.72
CA PHE A 142 -19.48 3.92 -24.64
C PHE A 142 -20.17 4.85 -23.62
N ILE A 143 -21.02 5.78 -24.08
CA ILE A 143 -21.77 6.66 -23.18
C ILE A 143 -22.85 5.87 -22.45
N GLN A 144 -23.55 4.95 -23.13
CA GLN A 144 -24.53 4.10 -22.46
C GLN A 144 -23.89 3.27 -21.35
N ILE A 145 -22.67 2.75 -21.57
CA ILE A 145 -21.90 2.06 -20.53
C ILE A 145 -21.68 3.00 -19.32
N LEU A 146 -21.21 4.23 -19.55
CA LEU A 146 -21.02 5.19 -18.45
C LEU A 146 -22.32 5.53 -17.72
N ASP A 147 -23.45 5.61 -18.42
CA ASP A 147 -24.76 5.88 -17.83
C ASP A 147 -25.24 4.72 -16.94
N VAL A 148 -24.98 3.46 -17.34
CA VAL A 148 -25.25 2.28 -16.52
C VAL A 148 -24.43 2.33 -15.22
N PHE A 149 -23.14 2.67 -15.30
CA PHE A 149 -22.30 2.84 -14.12
C PHE A 149 -22.78 3.97 -13.20
N GLU A 150 -23.13 5.12 -13.77
CA GLU A 150 -23.61 6.27 -13.02
C GLU A 150 -24.90 5.94 -12.25
N LYS A 151 -25.86 5.30 -12.92
CA LYS A 151 -27.11 4.84 -12.29
C LYS A 151 -26.84 3.85 -11.16
N ALA A 152 -26.05 2.81 -11.44
CA ALA A 152 -25.71 1.78 -10.47
C ALA A 152 -24.97 2.35 -9.24
N TYR A 153 -24.10 3.34 -9.45
CA TYR A 153 -23.41 4.04 -8.38
C TYR A 153 -24.36 4.90 -7.55
N ALA A 154 -25.21 5.70 -8.20
CA ALA A 154 -26.16 6.60 -7.54
C ALA A 154 -27.18 5.86 -6.68
N GLU A 155 -27.68 4.70 -7.15
CA GLU A 155 -28.60 3.83 -6.39
C GLU A 155 -27.97 3.33 -5.09
N ARG A 156 -26.71 2.86 -5.15
CA ARG A 156 -25.97 2.38 -3.98
C ARG A 156 -25.65 3.51 -3.01
N LEU A 157 -25.22 4.66 -3.52
CA LEU A 157 -24.94 5.83 -2.70
C LEU A 157 -26.20 6.31 -1.96
N THR A 158 -27.32 6.41 -2.66
CA THR A 158 -28.62 6.78 -2.08
C THR A 158 -29.04 5.80 -0.98
N THR A 159 -28.85 4.50 -1.21
CA THR A 159 -29.15 3.46 -0.22
C THR A 159 -28.30 3.63 1.04
N VAL A 160 -26.99 3.83 0.88
CA VAL A 160 -26.07 4.06 2.00
C VAL A 160 -26.45 5.32 2.77
N ASP A 161 -26.72 6.42 2.08
CA ASP A 161 -27.05 7.69 2.74
C ASP A 161 -28.40 7.65 3.46
N ALA A 162 -29.41 6.98 2.89
CA ALA A 162 -30.68 6.75 3.57
C ALA A 162 -30.52 5.91 4.86
N LEU A 163 -29.60 4.95 4.87
CA LEU A 163 -29.32 4.11 6.05
C LEU A 163 -28.44 4.81 7.10
N LYS A 164 -27.69 5.85 6.73
CA LYS A 164 -26.91 6.67 7.66
C LYS A 164 -27.80 7.57 8.53
N GLU A 165 -28.84 8.16 7.95
CA GLU A 165 -29.75 9.10 8.63
C GLU A 165 -30.27 8.61 10.00
N PRO A 166 -30.88 7.42 10.13
CA PRO A 166 -31.39 6.95 11.43
C PRO A 166 -30.28 6.65 12.46
N LEU A 167 -29.02 6.55 12.01
CA LEU A 167 -27.85 6.28 12.85
C LEU A 167 -27.00 7.55 13.09
N ALA A 168 -27.45 8.72 12.60
CA ALA A 168 -26.72 9.98 12.69
C ALA A 168 -26.46 10.42 14.16
N GLU A 169 -27.33 10.06 15.09
CA GLU A 169 -27.22 10.41 16.51
C GLU A 169 -26.30 9.48 17.31
N LEU A 170 -25.90 8.32 16.75
CA LEU A 170 -24.96 7.43 17.44
C LEU A 170 -23.62 8.12 17.64
N SER A 171 -23.01 7.99 18.81
CA SER A 171 -21.62 8.43 18.99
C SER A 171 -20.65 7.49 18.26
N PRO A 172 -19.40 7.92 18.01
CA PRO A 172 -18.34 7.03 17.53
C PRO A 172 -18.14 5.79 18.42
N LEU A 173 -18.32 5.92 19.74
CA LEU A 173 -18.22 4.79 20.67
C LEU A 173 -19.38 3.79 20.47
N ASP A 174 -20.60 4.28 20.24
CA ASP A 174 -21.76 3.40 20.01
C ASP A 174 -21.57 2.60 18.72
N LEU A 175 -21.07 3.24 17.65
CA LEU A 175 -20.77 2.58 16.39
C LEU A 175 -19.65 1.54 16.53
N LEU A 176 -18.61 1.82 17.34
CA LEU A 176 -17.56 0.86 17.68
C LEU A 176 -18.09 -0.34 18.47
N ALA A 177 -19.05 -0.12 19.38
CA ALA A 177 -19.69 -1.19 20.14
C ALA A 177 -20.46 -2.14 19.20
N TYR A 178 -21.25 -1.60 18.26
CA TYR A 178 -21.96 -2.42 17.26
C TYR A 178 -21.02 -3.11 16.28
N THR A 179 -19.95 -2.43 15.86
CA THR A 179 -18.89 -3.02 15.03
C THR A 179 -18.26 -4.22 15.74
N SER A 180 -17.94 -4.08 17.01
CA SER A 180 -17.32 -5.16 17.78
C SER A 180 -18.27 -6.32 18.03
N LEU A 181 -19.54 -6.04 18.33
CA LEU A 181 -20.56 -7.07 18.43
C LEU A 181 -20.68 -7.86 17.13
N TYR A 182 -20.78 -7.16 15.99
CA TYR A 182 -20.83 -7.77 14.66
C TYR A 182 -19.59 -8.62 14.35
N ALA A 183 -18.40 -8.14 14.69
CA ALA A 183 -17.17 -8.88 14.44
C ALA A 183 -17.11 -10.21 15.18
N PHE A 184 -17.49 -10.25 16.45
CA PHE A 184 -17.58 -11.50 17.20
C PHE A 184 -18.69 -12.42 16.65
N GLU A 185 -19.83 -11.88 16.23
CA GLU A 185 -20.93 -12.67 15.65
C GLU A 185 -20.60 -13.26 14.27
N HIS A 186 -19.79 -12.56 13.45
CA HIS A 186 -19.69 -12.85 12.02
C HIS A 186 -18.27 -12.91 11.41
N LEU A 187 -17.27 -12.27 12.01
CA LEU A 187 -15.95 -12.11 11.39
C LEU A 187 -14.88 -13.02 11.99
N ILE A 188 -15.01 -13.44 13.25
CA ILE A 188 -14.05 -14.36 13.85
C ILE A 188 -14.22 -15.76 13.23
N PRO A 189 -13.19 -16.30 12.53
CA PRO A 189 -13.29 -17.62 11.90
C PRO A 189 -13.48 -18.73 12.93
N ARG A 190 -14.40 -19.65 12.66
CA ARG A 190 -14.69 -20.77 13.58
C ARG A 190 -13.57 -21.82 13.55
N GLU A 191 -12.84 -21.91 12.45
CA GLU A 191 -11.70 -22.81 12.22
C GLU A 191 -10.39 -22.29 12.84
N LEU A 192 -10.38 -21.12 13.48
CA LEU A 192 -9.17 -20.54 14.11
C LEU A 192 -8.63 -21.38 15.27
N LEU A 193 -9.43 -22.32 15.78
CA LEU A 193 -9.03 -23.33 16.77
C LEU A 193 -8.44 -24.61 16.15
N SER A 194 -8.53 -24.78 14.84
CA SER A 194 -7.92 -25.89 14.06
C SER A 194 -6.73 -25.46 13.21
N ARG A 195 -6.50 -24.14 13.09
CA ARG A 195 -5.36 -23.55 12.38
C ARG A 195 -4.52 -22.76 13.37
N SER A 196 -3.22 -23.04 13.42
CA SER A 196 -2.26 -22.28 14.24
C SER A 196 -2.04 -20.84 13.74
N GLU A 197 -2.59 -20.48 12.57
CA GLU A 197 -2.40 -19.20 11.92
C GLU A 197 -3.71 -18.42 11.74
N PRO A 198 -3.67 -17.07 11.80
CA PRO A 198 -4.70 -16.31 11.11
C PRO A 198 -4.51 -16.61 9.62
N ALA A 199 -5.45 -17.33 9.00
CA ALA A 199 -5.56 -17.33 7.55
C ALA A 199 -5.57 -15.87 7.08
N ASP A 200 -4.90 -15.56 5.97
CA ASP A 200 -5.13 -14.28 5.32
C ASP A 200 -6.63 -14.04 5.25
N THR A 201 -7.05 -12.86 5.71
CA THR A 201 -8.46 -12.50 5.69
C THR A 201 -8.95 -12.73 4.28
N ASP A 202 -9.95 -13.62 4.13
CA ASP A 202 -10.54 -13.85 2.83
C ASP A 202 -11.01 -12.52 2.24
N THR A 203 -11.11 -12.47 0.91
CA THR A 203 -11.48 -11.23 0.21
C THR A 203 -12.77 -10.61 0.77
N HIS A 204 -13.69 -11.43 1.28
CA HIS A 204 -14.92 -10.97 1.93
C HIS A 204 -14.64 -10.20 3.22
N THR A 205 -13.78 -10.72 4.09
CA THR A 205 -13.42 -10.08 5.37
C THR A 205 -12.72 -8.75 5.15
N GLN A 206 -11.84 -8.64 4.13
CA GLN A 206 -11.21 -7.36 3.78
C GLN A 206 -12.24 -6.29 3.41
N PHE A 207 -13.24 -6.62 2.58
CA PHE A 207 -14.31 -5.68 2.23
C PHE A 207 -15.12 -5.21 3.45
N VAL A 208 -15.35 -6.10 4.43
CA VAL A 208 -16.02 -5.71 5.67
C VAL A 208 -15.17 -4.72 6.46
N TRP A 209 -13.85 -4.95 6.57
CA TRP A 209 -12.93 -4.06 7.29
C TRP A 209 -12.87 -2.67 6.66
N GLU A 210 -12.78 -2.60 5.33
CA GLU A 210 -12.81 -1.35 4.59
C GLU A 210 -14.14 -0.61 4.79
N ALA A 211 -15.27 -1.32 4.71
CA ALA A 211 -16.59 -0.73 4.94
C ALA A 211 -16.74 -0.18 6.37
N ILE A 212 -16.28 -0.91 7.39
CA ILE A 212 -16.23 -0.43 8.78
C ILE A 212 -15.40 0.86 8.86
N ASN A 213 -14.22 0.88 8.24
CA ASN A 213 -13.35 2.06 8.24
C ASN A 213 -14.04 3.27 7.57
N ASN A 214 -14.72 3.07 6.43
CA ASN A 214 -15.49 4.14 5.76
C ASN A 214 -16.61 4.69 6.66
N LEU A 215 -17.35 3.82 7.35
CA LEU A 215 -18.42 4.23 8.26
C LEU A 215 -17.89 4.99 9.47
N LEU A 216 -16.74 4.59 10.03
CA LEU A 216 -16.10 5.32 11.13
C LEU A 216 -15.59 6.69 10.67
N ILE A 217 -15.00 6.79 9.48
CA ILE A 217 -14.59 8.09 8.90
C ILE A 217 -15.80 9.00 8.67
N TRP A 218 -16.92 8.46 8.17
CA TRP A 218 -18.19 9.19 8.11
C TRP A 218 -18.59 9.71 9.49
N LYS A 219 -18.62 8.83 10.50
CA LYS A 219 -19.00 9.19 11.86
C LYS A 219 -18.11 10.30 12.42
N LEU A 220 -16.79 10.24 12.21
CA LEU A 220 -15.85 11.27 12.67
C LEU A 220 -16.03 12.62 11.97
N ARG A 221 -16.38 12.64 10.68
CA ARG A 221 -16.71 13.87 9.93
C ARG A 221 -17.95 14.58 10.49
N CYS A 222 -18.91 13.82 11.03
CA CYS A 222 -20.16 14.38 11.54
C CYS A 222 -20.16 14.60 13.06
N THR A 223 -19.09 14.23 13.77
CA THR A 223 -19.01 14.32 15.23
C THR A 223 -18.27 15.59 15.67
N ARG A 224 -18.81 16.29 16.68
CA ARG A 224 -18.14 17.45 17.31
C ARG A 224 -17.11 16.99 18.35
N ASP A 225 -16.10 17.82 18.59
CA ASP A 225 -14.97 17.49 19.47
C ASP A 225 -15.41 17.13 20.90
N GLU A 226 -16.48 17.75 21.42
CA GLU A 226 -16.97 17.49 22.77
C GLU A 226 -17.45 16.04 22.95
N ALA A 227 -18.05 15.45 21.92
CA ALA A 227 -18.56 14.08 21.94
C ALA A 227 -17.43 13.03 21.91
N LEU A 228 -16.23 13.41 21.45
CA LEU A 228 -15.04 12.55 21.45
C LEU A 228 -14.22 12.65 22.74
N ARG A 229 -14.48 13.66 23.58
CA ARG A 229 -13.82 13.84 24.89
C ARG A 229 -14.54 13.04 25.98
N LEU A 230 -14.50 11.72 25.84
CA LEU A 230 -15.19 10.79 26.72
C LEU A 230 -14.67 10.85 28.17
N ASN A 231 -15.59 10.71 29.12
CA ASN A 231 -15.33 10.46 30.53
C ASN A 231 -15.97 9.13 30.96
N GLU A 232 -15.65 8.61 32.15
CA GLU A 232 -16.18 7.32 32.63
C GLU A 232 -17.70 7.24 32.57
N ARG A 233 -18.39 8.32 32.96
CA ARG A 233 -19.85 8.39 32.92
C ARG A 233 -20.38 8.29 31.50
N GLY A 234 -19.72 8.93 30.54
CA GLY A 234 -20.06 8.87 29.11
C GLY A 234 -19.89 7.47 28.55
N ILE A 235 -18.76 6.82 28.87
CA ILE A 235 -18.47 5.44 28.47
C ILE A 235 -19.51 4.48 29.08
N ALA A 236 -19.73 4.56 30.39
CA ALA A 236 -20.71 3.72 31.07
C ALA A 236 -22.12 3.90 30.51
N LYS A 237 -22.55 5.13 30.25
CA LYS A 237 -23.87 5.42 29.66
C LYS A 237 -24.01 4.82 28.25
N SER A 238 -23.00 4.99 27.39
CA SER A 238 -22.98 4.44 26.04
C SER A 238 -23.06 2.92 26.07
N LEU A 239 -22.17 2.25 26.82
CA LEU A 239 -22.13 0.79 26.89
C LEU A 239 -23.36 0.21 27.57
N ALA A 240 -23.90 0.85 28.62
CA ALA A 240 -25.14 0.41 29.27
C ALA A 240 -26.35 0.44 28.34
N HIS A 241 -26.37 1.34 27.35
CA HIS A 241 -27.48 1.47 26.40
C HIS A 241 -27.28 0.63 25.13
N HIS A 242 -26.06 0.57 24.61
CA HIS A 242 -25.78 0.02 23.28
C HIS A 242 -25.11 -1.37 23.27
N LEU A 243 -24.49 -1.81 24.37
CA LEU A 243 -23.77 -3.09 24.42
C LEU A 243 -24.28 -4.02 25.51
N SER A 244 -24.36 -3.53 26.74
CA SER A 244 -24.71 -4.31 27.94
C SER A 244 -26.00 -5.12 27.77
N PRO A 245 -27.11 -4.58 27.22
CA PRO A 245 -28.34 -5.35 27.08
C PRO A 245 -28.20 -6.59 26.18
N PHE A 246 -27.35 -6.53 25.15
CA PHE A 246 -27.08 -7.68 24.26
C PHE A 246 -26.34 -8.80 24.98
N LEU A 247 -25.46 -8.46 25.91
CA LEU A 247 -24.62 -9.41 26.63
C LEU A 247 -25.28 -9.90 27.93
N PHE A 248 -26.03 -9.03 28.60
CA PHE A 248 -26.61 -9.27 29.92
C PHE A 248 -28.11 -8.96 29.89
N PRO A 249 -28.90 -9.77 29.17
CA PRO A 249 -30.35 -9.56 29.10
C PRO A 249 -30.96 -9.68 30.50
N SER A 250 -31.78 -8.69 30.88
CA SER A 250 -32.50 -8.66 32.16
C SER A 250 -33.97 -8.29 31.95
N PRO A 251 -34.93 -8.96 32.60
CA PRO A 251 -36.35 -8.61 32.51
C PRO A 251 -36.67 -7.20 33.02
N GLU A 252 -35.89 -6.70 33.98
CA GLU A 252 -36.07 -5.38 34.62
C GLU A 252 -35.14 -4.30 34.02
N GLY A 253 -34.22 -4.70 33.14
CA GLY A 253 -33.24 -3.83 32.52
C GLY A 253 -33.66 -3.27 31.16
N PRO A 254 -32.87 -2.33 30.59
CA PRO A 254 -33.07 -1.88 29.22
C PRO A 254 -33.02 -3.05 28.24
N THR A 255 -33.93 -3.08 27.26
CA THR A 255 -33.90 -4.09 26.20
C THR A 255 -32.79 -3.80 25.19
N PRO A 256 -32.22 -4.84 24.54
CA PRO A 256 -31.29 -4.64 23.44
C PRO A 256 -31.87 -3.76 22.34
N ARG A 257 -31.06 -2.81 21.86
CA ARG A 257 -31.40 -1.94 20.73
C ARG A 257 -31.25 -2.67 19.39
N GLU A 258 -31.99 -3.77 19.23
CA GLU A 258 -32.03 -4.56 18.00
C GLU A 258 -32.46 -3.73 16.80
N ASP A 259 -33.30 -2.72 17.02
CA ASP A 259 -33.71 -1.74 16.02
C ASP A 259 -32.50 -1.03 15.39
N LEU A 260 -31.61 -0.48 16.23
CA LEU A 260 -30.41 0.21 15.75
C LEU A 260 -29.33 -0.76 15.27
N TYR A 261 -29.21 -1.92 15.91
CA TYR A 261 -28.23 -2.93 15.50
C TYR A 261 -28.56 -3.53 14.13
N LEU A 262 -29.84 -3.77 13.84
CA LEU A 262 -30.30 -4.21 12.52
C LEU A 262 -30.04 -3.14 11.46
N LEU A 263 -30.35 -1.87 11.75
CA LEU A 263 -30.03 -0.75 10.86
C LEU A 263 -28.52 -0.64 10.60
N PHE A 264 -27.69 -0.82 11.64
CA PHE A 264 -26.23 -0.87 11.47
C PHE A 264 -25.79 -2.01 10.53
N LYS A 265 -26.34 -3.22 10.69
CA LYS A 265 -26.03 -4.34 9.78
C LYS A 265 -26.45 -4.06 8.35
N GLN A 266 -27.60 -3.45 8.14
CA GLN A 266 -28.07 -3.04 6.82
C GLN A 266 -27.15 -1.97 6.21
N LEU A 267 -26.76 -0.95 7.00
CA LEU A 267 -25.81 0.07 6.57
C LEU A 267 -24.45 -0.54 6.19
N LEU A 268 -23.94 -1.46 7.02
CA LEU A 268 -22.68 -2.15 6.75
C LEU A 268 -22.77 -2.96 5.45
N ALA A 269 -23.84 -3.73 5.24
CA ALA A 269 -24.05 -4.48 4.01
C ALA A 269 -24.14 -3.56 2.77
N ALA A 270 -24.87 -2.44 2.88
CA ALA A 270 -24.96 -1.45 1.81
C ALA A 270 -23.60 -0.78 1.51
N GLN A 271 -22.79 -0.50 2.54
CA GLN A 271 -21.44 0.04 2.37
C GLN A 271 -20.49 -0.98 1.74
N ILE A 272 -20.58 -2.26 2.10
CA ILE A 272 -19.84 -3.35 1.45
C ILE A 272 -20.20 -3.43 -0.03
N GLU A 273 -21.48 -3.39 -0.37
CA GLU A 273 -21.94 -3.40 -1.76
C GLU A 273 -21.45 -2.17 -2.56
N LEU A 274 -21.47 -0.99 -1.95
CA LEU A 274 -20.91 0.22 -2.55
C LEU A 274 -19.40 0.08 -2.80
N ASN A 275 -18.64 -0.39 -1.81
CA ASN A 275 -17.19 -0.60 -1.93
C ASN A 275 -16.86 -1.67 -3.00
N SER A 276 -17.62 -2.77 -3.01
CA SER A 276 -17.52 -3.84 -3.99
C SER A 276 -17.78 -3.33 -5.41
N PHE A 277 -18.83 -2.53 -5.61
CA PHE A 277 -19.11 -1.91 -6.91
C PHE A 277 -17.98 -0.99 -7.37
N ILE A 278 -17.48 -0.12 -6.48
CA ILE A 278 -16.36 0.77 -6.79
C ILE A 278 -15.14 -0.05 -7.21
N SER A 279 -14.73 -1.03 -6.40
CA SER A 279 -13.51 -1.82 -6.65
C SER A 279 -13.64 -2.75 -7.86
N ARG A 280 -14.70 -3.57 -7.90
CA ARG A 280 -14.84 -4.66 -8.88
C ARG A 280 -15.47 -4.23 -10.20
N SER A 281 -16.13 -3.07 -10.24
CA SER A 281 -16.79 -2.58 -11.45
C SER A 281 -16.15 -1.28 -11.93
N ALA A 282 -16.20 -0.21 -11.13
CA ALA A 282 -15.78 1.11 -11.58
C ALA A 282 -14.24 1.23 -11.74
N ASP A 283 -13.48 0.77 -10.75
CA ASP A 283 -12.01 0.75 -10.81
C ASP A 283 -11.54 -0.29 -11.83
N ALA A 284 -12.21 -1.44 -11.94
CA ALA A 284 -11.93 -2.43 -12.98
C ALA A 284 -12.14 -1.84 -14.39
N PHE A 285 -13.27 -1.17 -14.64
CA PHE A 285 -13.50 -0.42 -15.89
C PHE A 285 -12.42 0.63 -16.11
N SER A 286 -12.02 1.35 -15.06
CA SER A 286 -11.11 2.49 -15.18
C SER A 286 -9.66 2.08 -15.40
N PHE A 287 -9.17 1.02 -14.75
CA PHE A 287 -7.73 0.76 -14.58
C PHE A 287 -7.28 -0.66 -14.96
N ASN A 288 -8.21 -1.57 -15.27
CA ASN A 288 -7.88 -2.89 -15.76
C ASN A 288 -7.93 -2.92 -17.29
N ASP A 289 -6.76 -2.92 -17.92
CA ASP A 289 -6.62 -2.97 -19.38
C ASP A 289 -6.82 -4.39 -19.96
N ASP A 290 -6.89 -5.43 -19.12
CA ASP A 290 -7.10 -6.83 -19.55
C ASP A 290 -8.58 -7.17 -19.79
N ILE A 291 -9.48 -6.23 -19.50
CA ILE A 291 -10.93 -6.39 -19.66
C ILE A 291 -11.57 -5.23 -20.40
N GLU A 292 -12.69 -5.54 -21.04
CA GLU A 292 -13.57 -4.58 -21.70
C GLU A 292 -15.00 -4.80 -21.23
N PHE A 293 -15.69 -3.71 -20.88
CA PHE A 293 -17.13 -3.73 -20.63
C PHE A 293 -17.85 -3.47 -21.95
N VAL A 294 -18.72 -4.39 -22.35
CA VAL A 294 -19.51 -4.29 -23.58
C VAL A 294 -21.00 -4.31 -23.25
N LEU A 295 -21.77 -3.53 -24.00
CA LEU A 295 -23.21 -3.52 -23.86
C LEU A 295 -23.81 -4.77 -24.54
N ARG A 296 -24.59 -5.55 -23.80
CA ARG A 296 -25.40 -6.65 -24.35
C ARG A 296 -26.80 -6.60 -23.76
N ASP A 297 -27.80 -6.60 -24.64
CA ASP A 297 -29.21 -6.41 -24.28
C ASP A 297 -29.43 -5.11 -23.46
N GLU A 298 -29.76 -5.23 -22.16
CA GLU A 298 -29.90 -4.13 -21.19
C GLU A 298 -28.82 -4.12 -20.10
N GLY A 299 -27.76 -4.94 -20.24
CA GLY A 299 -26.72 -5.16 -19.24
C GLY A 299 -25.30 -4.94 -19.78
N LEU A 300 -24.34 -5.03 -18.86
CA LEU A 300 -22.92 -4.99 -19.18
C LEU A 300 -22.31 -6.39 -19.04
N ASP A 301 -21.69 -6.86 -20.10
CA ASP A 301 -20.84 -8.06 -20.08
C ASP A 301 -19.36 -7.66 -19.99
N ILE A 302 -18.57 -8.49 -19.33
CA ILE A 302 -17.11 -8.34 -19.26
C ILE A 302 -16.47 -9.31 -20.26
N VAL A 303 -15.78 -8.76 -21.25
CA VAL A 303 -14.92 -9.51 -22.16
C VAL A 303 -13.50 -9.47 -21.62
N LYS A 304 -12.90 -10.64 -21.39
CA LYS A 304 -11.48 -10.76 -21.03
C LYS A 304 -10.63 -10.87 -22.29
N HIS A 305 -9.61 -10.04 -22.42
CA HIS A 305 -8.67 -10.12 -23.55
C HIS A 305 -7.72 -11.32 -23.45
N ASN A 306 -7.43 -11.81 -22.23
CA ASN A 306 -6.65 -13.02 -21.99
C ASN A 306 -7.38 -13.97 -21.01
N PRO A 307 -8.29 -14.85 -21.49
CA PRO A 307 -9.10 -15.70 -20.63
C PRO A 307 -8.30 -16.77 -19.85
N SER A 308 -7.16 -17.18 -20.39
CA SER A 308 -6.31 -18.28 -19.88
C SER A 308 -5.11 -17.81 -19.06
N GLY A 309 -4.84 -16.50 -18.99
CA GLY A 309 -3.75 -15.93 -18.19
C GLY A 309 -4.26 -15.38 -16.86
N HIS A 310 -3.42 -15.46 -15.83
CA HIS A 310 -3.62 -14.66 -14.62
C HIS A 310 -3.51 -13.18 -14.97
N THR A 311 -4.38 -12.36 -14.38
CA THR A 311 -4.17 -10.91 -14.44
C THR A 311 -2.87 -10.56 -13.72
N ILE A 312 -2.20 -9.48 -14.12
CA ILE A 312 -0.99 -9.00 -13.43
C ILE A 312 -1.23 -8.82 -11.94
N TRP A 313 -2.44 -8.35 -11.57
CA TRP A 313 -2.82 -8.15 -10.18
C TRP A 313 -2.85 -9.46 -9.37
N GLU A 314 -3.43 -10.52 -9.92
CA GLU A 314 -3.47 -11.84 -9.25
C GLU A 314 -2.07 -12.44 -9.13
N ARG A 315 -1.26 -12.36 -10.20
CA ARG A 315 0.12 -12.85 -10.20
C ARG A 315 0.96 -12.13 -9.13
N ASP A 316 0.88 -10.80 -9.08
CA ASP A 316 1.65 -10.00 -8.12
C ASP A 316 1.17 -10.26 -6.67
N GLY A 317 -0.13 -10.55 -6.47
CA GLY A 317 -0.68 -10.99 -5.18
C GLY A 317 -0.13 -12.34 -4.71
N GLU A 318 0.00 -13.31 -5.61
CA GLU A 318 0.58 -14.62 -5.28
C GLU A 318 2.07 -14.51 -4.89
N ARG A 319 2.82 -13.65 -5.59
CA ARG A 319 4.21 -13.35 -5.21
C ARG A 319 4.31 -12.70 -3.83
N LEU A 320 3.40 -11.80 -3.49
CA LEU A 320 3.35 -11.17 -2.17
C LEU A 320 3.12 -12.22 -1.07
N ASN A 321 2.27 -13.22 -1.31
CA ASN A 321 2.07 -14.35 -0.39
C ASN A 321 3.36 -15.15 -0.21
N ARG A 322 4.09 -15.43 -1.29
CA ARG A 322 5.37 -16.17 -1.20
C ARG A 322 6.47 -15.37 -0.49
N LEU A 323 6.48 -14.05 -0.63
CA LEU A 323 7.36 -13.17 0.17
C LEU A 323 7.05 -13.26 1.67
N HIS A 324 5.80 -13.55 2.06
CA HIS A 324 5.46 -13.82 3.46
C HIS A 324 6.27 -14.99 4.02
N PHE A 325 6.32 -16.09 3.26
CA PHE A 325 7.10 -17.28 3.62
C PHE A 325 8.58 -16.95 3.72
N TYR A 326 9.15 -16.31 2.69
CA TYR A 326 10.55 -15.90 2.67
C TYR A 326 10.95 -15.13 3.94
N TRP A 327 10.18 -14.10 4.30
CA TRP A 327 10.48 -13.31 5.49
C TRP A 327 10.25 -14.10 6.78
N MET A 328 9.23 -14.95 6.86
CA MET A 328 8.97 -15.78 8.04
C MET A 328 10.15 -16.71 8.33
N TYR A 329 10.66 -17.40 7.31
CA TYR A 329 11.81 -18.29 7.45
C TYR A 329 13.08 -17.54 7.89
N ARG A 330 13.36 -16.38 7.28
CA ARG A 330 14.45 -15.50 7.71
C ARG A 330 14.29 -15.03 9.17
N GLY A 331 13.06 -14.79 9.61
CA GLY A 331 12.74 -14.47 11.01
C GLY A 331 13.02 -15.63 11.97
N MET A 332 12.68 -16.87 11.59
CA MET A 332 12.98 -18.07 12.36
C MET A 332 14.48 -18.31 12.48
N GLU A 333 15.23 -18.17 11.39
CA GLU A 333 16.69 -18.29 11.38
C GLU A 333 17.35 -17.23 12.28
N ALA A 334 16.90 -15.98 12.21
CA ALA A 334 17.40 -14.91 13.07
C ALA A 334 17.09 -15.18 14.55
N PHE A 335 15.92 -15.74 14.86
CA PHE A 335 15.55 -16.15 16.22
C PHE A 335 16.46 -17.26 16.75
N ALA A 336 16.73 -18.27 15.92
CA ALA A 336 17.64 -19.36 16.24
C ALA A 336 19.07 -18.85 16.50
N THR A 337 19.58 -18.01 15.61
CA THR A 337 20.94 -17.44 15.68
C THR A 337 21.12 -16.53 16.89
N ALA A 338 20.07 -15.86 17.34
CA ALA A 338 20.09 -15.05 18.56
C ALA A 338 20.19 -15.87 19.87
N GLY A 339 20.17 -17.20 19.79
CA GLY A 339 20.28 -18.08 20.97
C GLY A 339 19.01 -18.10 21.84
N LEU A 340 17.87 -17.66 21.30
CA LEU A 340 16.62 -17.51 22.05
C LEU A 340 15.79 -18.79 22.13
N ILE A 341 16.16 -19.86 21.41
CA ILE A 341 15.43 -21.14 21.37
C ILE A 341 15.14 -21.69 22.77
N ASN A 342 16.15 -21.69 23.63
CA ASN A 342 16.07 -22.25 24.99
C ASN A 342 15.72 -21.19 26.05
N THR A 343 15.34 -19.98 25.63
CA THR A 343 15.05 -18.87 26.55
C THR A 343 13.54 -18.75 26.76
N THR A 344 13.08 -18.83 28.01
CA THR A 344 11.67 -18.55 28.33
C THR A 344 11.35 -17.07 28.10
N ILE A 345 10.38 -16.80 27.23
CA ILE A 345 9.94 -15.44 26.88
C ILE A 345 8.63 -15.11 27.60
N GLY A 346 8.71 -14.20 28.58
CA GLY A 346 7.58 -13.85 29.44
C GLY A 346 7.35 -14.89 30.54
N ARG A 347 6.08 -15.08 30.93
CA ARG A 347 5.72 -16.12 31.93
C ARG A 347 5.65 -17.50 31.26
N PRO A 348 5.91 -18.61 31.97
CA PRO A 348 5.88 -19.96 31.41
C PRO A 348 4.59 -20.27 30.64
N GLU A 349 3.44 -19.87 31.18
CA GLU A 349 2.12 -20.09 30.56
C GLU A 349 1.92 -19.34 29.22
N ASN A 350 2.71 -18.30 28.97
CA ASN A 350 2.64 -17.48 27.76
C ASN A 350 3.82 -17.74 26.80
N HIS A 351 4.74 -18.63 27.16
CA HIS A 351 6.02 -18.78 26.46
C HIS A 351 5.84 -19.02 24.96
N GLU A 352 4.99 -19.98 24.60
CA GLU A 352 4.77 -20.39 23.20
C GLU A 352 4.23 -19.26 22.34
N SER A 353 3.15 -18.62 22.79
CA SER A 353 2.53 -17.48 22.10
C SER A 353 3.49 -16.30 21.99
N ASN A 354 4.27 -16.02 23.05
CA ASN A 354 5.26 -14.95 23.04
C ASN A 354 6.46 -15.26 22.14
N ARG A 355 6.89 -16.52 22.08
CA ARG A 355 7.95 -16.99 21.19
C ARG A 355 7.55 -16.77 19.74
N PHE A 356 6.34 -17.14 19.37
CA PHE A 356 5.83 -16.90 18.02
C PHE A 356 5.68 -15.40 17.71
N ALA A 357 5.18 -14.60 18.66
CA ALA A 357 5.14 -13.15 18.53
C ALA A 357 6.54 -12.54 18.31
N TYR A 358 7.56 -13.07 18.99
CA TYR A 358 8.94 -12.63 18.84
C TYR A 358 9.50 -12.94 17.44
N ILE A 359 9.25 -14.15 16.92
CA ILE A 359 9.64 -14.55 15.55
C ILE A 359 8.97 -13.63 14.53
N LYS A 360 7.66 -13.36 14.65
CA LYS A 360 6.94 -12.43 13.77
C LYS A 360 7.48 -11.01 13.84
N ALA A 361 7.88 -10.57 15.03
CA ALA A 361 8.52 -9.27 15.20
C ALA A 361 9.90 -9.22 14.52
N MET A 362 10.71 -10.28 14.65
CA MET A 362 12.01 -10.39 13.98
C MET A 362 11.85 -10.39 12.46
N ARG A 363 10.93 -11.20 11.92
CA ARG A 363 10.54 -11.19 10.50
C ARG A 363 10.27 -9.77 10.00
N THR A 364 9.34 -9.07 10.65
CA THR A 364 8.88 -7.75 10.22
C THR A 364 10.00 -6.71 10.38
N HIS A 365 10.81 -6.81 11.43
CA HIS A 365 11.98 -5.97 11.63
C HIS A 365 13.05 -6.17 10.54
N LEU A 366 13.33 -7.43 10.16
CA LEU A 366 14.23 -7.73 9.04
C LEU A 366 13.72 -7.11 7.74
N GLN A 367 12.45 -7.30 7.41
CA GLN A 367 11.86 -6.71 6.20
C GLN A 367 11.95 -5.17 6.22
N LEU A 368 11.56 -4.51 7.32
CA LEU A 368 11.62 -3.05 7.45
C LEU A 368 13.04 -2.51 7.35
N THR A 369 14.01 -3.17 7.97
CA THR A 369 15.39 -2.70 7.91
C THR A 369 16.00 -2.98 6.54
N GLU A 370 15.82 -4.18 5.97
CA GLU A 370 16.49 -4.60 4.74
C GLU A 370 15.85 -4.05 3.46
N VAL A 371 14.53 -4.05 3.35
CA VAL A 371 13.80 -3.60 2.15
C VAL A 371 13.55 -2.10 2.20
N TYR A 372 13.18 -1.61 3.38
CA TYR A 372 12.78 -0.21 3.54
C TYR A 372 13.87 0.65 4.18
N GLY A 373 15.03 0.10 4.53
CA GLY A 373 16.15 0.90 5.06
C GLY A 373 15.87 1.58 6.40
N LEU A 374 14.93 1.07 7.20
CA LEU A 374 14.68 1.62 8.54
C LEU A 374 15.90 1.37 9.44
N ALA A 375 16.14 2.31 10.36
CA ALA A 375 17.11 2.15 11.44
C ALA A 375 16.45 1.45 12.65
N ASP A 376 17.28 1.01 13.61
CA ASP A 376 16.81 0.36 14.84
C ASP A 376 15.90 1.25 15.70
N SER A 377 15.91 2.57 15.46
CA SER A 377 14.96 3.51 16.06
C SER A 377 14.35 4.43 15.02
N VAL A 378 13.09 4.80 15.25
CA VAL A 378 12.32 5.69 14.38
C VAL A 378 11.85 6.91 15.17
N THR A 379 11.94 8.08 14.54
CA THR A 379 11.35 9.30 15.07
C THR A 379 9.86 9.36 14.70
N THR A 380 8.99 9.38 15.71
CA THR A 380 7.53 9.52 15.55
C THR A 380 7.14 10.94 15.12
N ASP A 381 5.87 11.12 14.70
CA ASP A 381 5.33 12.43 14.32
C ASP A 381 5.39 13.47 15.47
N SER A 382 5.42 13.02 16.73
CA SER A 382 5.59 13.86 17.92
C SER A 382 7.05 14.21 18.23
N GLY A 383 8.01 13.73 17.43
CA GLY A 383 9.45 13.91 17.62
C GLY A 383 10.07 12.94 18.63
N VAL A 384 9.29 12.03 19.21
CA VAL A 384 9.78 11.01 20.14
C VAL A 384 10.45 9.88 19.37
N LYS A 385 11.63 9.44 19.80
CA LYS A 385 12.28 8.24 19.27
C LYS A 385 11.70 6.98 19.92
N VAL A 386 11.34 6.01 19.09
CA VAL A 386 10.90 4.67 19.50
C VAL A 386 11.86 3.62 18.94
N ASP A 387 12.19 2.61 19.75
CA ASP A 387 12.90 1.42 19.29
C ASP A 387 11.98 0.61 18.36
N LEU A 388 12.43 0.39 17.12
CA LEU A 388 11.60 -0.18 16.06
C LEU A 388 11.22 -1.62 16.37
N PHE A 389 12.17 -2.44 16.81
CA PHE A 389 11.92 -3.82 17.14
C PHE A 389 10.92 -3.94 18.30
N GLN A 390 11.10 -3.16 19.37
CA GLN A 390 10.19 -3.13 20.52
C GLN A 390 8.79 -2.62 20.14
N ALA A 391 8.69 -1.65 19.23
CA ALA A 391 7.40 -1.20 18.72
C ALA A 391 6.66 -2.34 18.00
N ILE A 392 7.33 -3.04 17.08
CA ILE A 392 6.76 -4.19 16.36
C ILE A 392 6.41 -5.33 17.31
N LEU A 393 7.35 -5.69 18.20
CA LEU A 393 7.15 -6.75 19.19
C LEU A 393 5.94 -6.47 20.08
N SER A 394 5.75 -5.22 20.52
CA SER A 394 4.59 -4.86 21.32
C SER A 394 3.27 -5.12 20.59
N LEU A 395 3.22 -4.94 19.27
CA LEU A 395 2.03 -5.16 18.47
C LEU A 395 1.73 -6.66 18.32
N GLU A 396 2.77 -7.47 18.10
CA GLU A 396 2.66 -8.93 18.06
C GLU A 396 2.28 -9.51 19.43
N LEU A 397 2.81 -8.95 20.53
CA LEU A 397 2.41 -9.32 21.89
C LEU A 397 0.97 -8.91 22.22
N MET A 398 0.49 -7.76 21.73
CA MET A 398 -0.92 -7.40 21.82
C MET A 398 -1.80 -8.40 21.08
N THR A 399 -1.36 -8.84 19.90
CA THR A 399 -2.06 -9.87 19.10
C THR A 399 -2.13 -11.18 19.87
N ALA A 400 -1.00 -11.65 20.40
CA ALA A 400 -0.95 -12.86 21.23
C ALA A 400 -1.88 -12.76 22.46
N PHE A 401 -1.87 -11.63 23.15
CA PHE A 401 -2.75 -11.36 24.29
C PHE A 401 -4.23 -11.42 23.90
N PHE A 402 -4.66 -10.68 22.87
CA PHE A 402 -6.07 -10.67 22.48
C PHE A 402 -6.54 -12.01 21.89
N LYS A 403 -5.65 -12.78 21.26
CA LYS A 403 -5.96 -14.16 20.87
C LYS A 403 -6.21 -15.03 22.10
N ALA A 404 -5.26 -15.08 23.03
CA ALA A 404 -5.31 -15.94 24.20
C ALA A 404 -6.44 -15.58 25.17
N ASP A 405 -6.70 -14.28 25.38
CA ASP A 405 -7.59 -13.83 26.44
C ASP A 405 -9.01 -13.48 25.98
N PHE A 406 -9.22 -13.33 24.66
CA PHE A 406 -10.52 -12.95 24.09
C PHE A 406 -10.99 -13.90 22.99
N VAL A 407 -10.21 -14.08 21.92
CA VAL A 407 -10.69 -14.81 20.73
C VAL A 407 -10.81 -16.32 20.97
N LEU A 408 -9.75 -16.99 21.44
CA LEU A 408 -9.80 -18.43 21.69
C LEU A 408 -10.84 -18.78 22.79
N PRO A 409 -10.86 -18.07 23.94
CA PRO A 409 -11.86 -18.37 24.96
C PRO A 409 -13.30 -18.06 24.52
N TYR A 410 -13.49 -17.07 23.63
CA TYR A 410 -14.79 -16.83 22.99
C TYR A 410 -15.20 -18.02 22.12
N LEU A 411 -14.31 -18.51 21.27
CA LEU A 411 -14.60 -19.62 20.36
C LEU A 411 -14.89 -20.93 21.11
N ASP A 412 -14.20 -21.20 22.22
CA ASP A 412 -14.51 -22.35 23.07
C ASP A 412 -15.93 -22.26 23.65
N ARG A 413 -16.30 -21.10 24.21
CA ARG A 413 -17.67 -20.85 24.69
C ARG A 413 -18.71 -20.87 23.58
N LEU A 414 -18.34 -20.43 22.37
CA LEU A 414 -19.23 -20.48 21.20
C LEU A 414 -19.53 -21.92 20.81
N ARG A 415 -18.54 -22.82 20.87
CA ARG A 415 -18.74 -24.26 20.64
C ARG A 415 -19.68 -24.88 21.67
N GLU A 416 -19.54 -24.50 22.94
CA GLU A 416 -20.38 -25.01 24.04
C GLU A 416 -21.82 -24.49 23.97
N THR A 417 -21.98 -23.20 23.68
CA THR A 417 -23.29 -22.52 23.76
C THR A 417 -24.05 -22.52 22.45
N GLY A 418 -23.37 -22.64 21.32
CA GLY A 418 -23.94 -22.44 19.98
C GLY A 418 -24.46 -21.01 19.73
N ASN A 419 -24.25 -20.06 20.65
CA ASN A 419 -24.81 -18.72 20.60
C ASN A 419 -23.72 -17.67 20.85
N PRO A 420 -23.41 -16.80 19.88
CA PRO A 420 -22.32 -15.83 19.99
C PRO A 420 -22.51 -14.82 21.11
N ARG A 421 -23.73 -14.38 21.37
CA ARG A 421 -24.01 -13.42 22.44
C ARG A 421 -23.87 -14.06 23.83
N LEU A 422 -24.30 -15.31 23.97
CA LEU A 422 -24.10 -16.06 25.23
C LEU A 422 -22.62 -16.37 25.47
N ALA A 423 -21.87 -16.70 24.43
CA ALA A 423 -20.42 -16.88 24.52
C ALA A 423 -19.71 -15.59 24.96
N LEU A 424 -20.08 -14.43 24.39
CA LEU A 424 -19.58 -13.13 24.81
C LEU A 424 -19.99 -12.78 26.25
N CYS A 425 -21.23 -13.08 26.64
CA CYS A 425 -21.73 -12.92 28.01
C CYS A 425 -20.85 -13.68 29.01
N GLN A 426 -20.62 -14.98 28.75
CA GLN A 426 -19.79 -15.83 29.59
C GLN A 426 -18.32 -15.37 29.62
N LEU A 427 -17.79 -14.90 28.48
CA LEU A 427 -16.43 -14.32 28.43
C LEU A 427 -16.34 -13.08 29.31
N ALA A 428 -17.26 -12.13 29.16
CA ALA A 428 -17.29 -10.90 29.95
C ALA A 428 -17.46 -11.17 31.45
N PHE A 429 -18.42 -12.03 31.83
CA PHE A 429 -18.60 -12.44 33.23
C PHE A 429 -17.36 -13.11 33.81
N SER A 430 -16.68 -13.96 33.05
CA SER A 430 -15.45 -14.60 33.54
C SER A 430 -14.36 -13.60 33.87
N GLY A 431 -14.29 -12.47 33.16
CA GLY A 431 -13.38 -11.36 33.50
C GLY A 431 -13.77 -10.65 34.79
N PHE A 432 -15.07 -10.38 34.99
CA PHE A 432 -15.58 -9.72 36.19
C PHE A 432 -15.44 -10.55 37.47
N LEU A 433 -15.40 -11.88 37.35
CA LEU A 433 -15.22 -12.79 38.47
C LEU A 433 -13.76 -12.93 38.93
N GLN A 434 -12.80 -12.39 38.17
CA GLN A 434 -11.40 -12.41 38.59
C GLN A 434 -11.15 -11.40 39.71
N PRO A 435 -10.23 -11.68 40.66
CA PRO A 435 -9.96 -10.79 41.80
C PRO A 435 -9.63 -9.35 41.40
N GLU A 436 -8.90 -9.17 40.30
CA GLU A 436 -8.51 -7.85 39.78
C GLU A 436 -9.58 -7.20 38.91
N MET A 437 -10.72 -7.86 38.67
CA MET A 437 -11.77 -7.49 37.72
C MET A 437 -11.23 -7.11 36.34
N GLN A 438 -11.25 -8.06 35.42
CA GLN A 438 -10.73 -7.83 34.07
C GLN A 438 -11.85 -7.47 33.09
N ASN A 439 -11.66 -6.39 32.33
CA ASN A 439 -12.55 -6.06 31.21
C ASN A 439 -12.36 -7.09 30.09
N ARG A 440 -13.37 -7.95 29.90
CA ARG A 440 -13.47 -8.95 28.84
C ARG A 440 -14.65 -8.70 27.89
N LEU A 441 -15.04 -7.44 27.76
CA LEU A 441 -16.04 -7.00 26.79
C LEU A 441 -15.45 -7.01 25.36
N PRO A 442 -16.30 -7.06 24.31
CA PRO A 442 -15.85 -6.99 22.92
C PRO A 442 -15.22 -5.63 22.54
N ILE A 443 -15.20 -4.65 23.45
CA ILE A 443 -14.46 -3.40 23.34
C ILE A 443 -13.75 -3.13 24.68
N THR A 444 -12.47 -2.75 24.61
CA THR A 444 -11.66 -2.47 25.81
C THR A 444 -11.22 -1.03 25.83
N TRP A 445 -11.05 -0.47 27.03
CA TRP A 445 -10.48 0.86 27.23
C TRP A 445 -9.67 0.92 28.51
N SER A 446 -8.72 1.86 28.56
CA SER A 446 -7.92 2.16 29.74
C SER A 446 -7.46 3.61 29.74
N ASP A 447 -7.10 4.12 30.92
CA ASP A 447 -6.33 5.36 31.00
C ASP A 447 -4.94 5.17 30.38
N ARG A 448 -4.35 6.28 29.91
CA ARG A 448 -3.00 6.25 29.33
C ARG A 448 -1.95 5.74 30.31
N SER A 449 -1.96 6.22 31.56
CA SER A 449 -1.00 5.79 32.60
C SER A 449 -1.13 4.30 32.90
N GLU A 450 -2.36 3.80 33.01
CA GLU A 450 -2.65 2.39 33.23
C GLU A 450 -2.15 1.53 32.06
N LYS A 451 -2.38 1.97 30.82
CA LYS A 451 -1.88 1.27 29.63
C LYS A 451 -0.36 1.20 29.62
N ILE A 452 0.32 2.32 29.93
CA ILE A 452 1.80 2.36 30.04
C ILE A 452 2.27 1.34 31.09
N THR A 453 1.66 1.31 32.27
CA THR A 453 2.01 0.32 33.31
C THR A 453 1.83 -1.11 32.81
N LYS A 454 0.70 -1.41 32.15
CA LYS A 454 0.38 -2.76 31.63
C LYS A 454 1.38 -3.24 30.57
N ILE A 455 1.87 -2.35 29.71
CA ILE A 455 2.79 -2.73 28.63
C ILE A 455 4.27 -2.50 28.96
N THR A 456 4.60 -1.96 30.14
CA THR A 456 6.01 -1.74 30.54
C THR A 456 6.80 -3.04 30.55
N GLY A 457 6.19 -4.15 31.00
CA GLY A 457 6.82 -5.47 30.97
C GLY A 457 7.15 -6.00 29.57
N TRP A 458 6.53 -5.47 28.52
CA TRP A 458 6.84 -5.83 27.13
C TRP A 458 8.08 -5.13 26.58
N THR A 459 8.61 -4.15 27.32
CA THR A 459 9.81 -3.38 26.92
C THR A 459 11.10 -3.92 27.55
N VAL A 460 11.05 -5.13 28.12
CA VAL A 460 12.20 -5.76 28.76
C VAL A 460 13.27 -6.08 27.70
N ASN A 461 14.49 -5.63 27.96
CA ASN A 461 15.68 -5.94 27.16
C ASN A 461 16.95 -5.83 28.02
N GLY A 462 18.12 -6.04 27.42
CA GLY A 462 19.41 -6.00 28.13
C GLY A 462 19.69 -4.66 28.84
N ASN A 463 19.22 -3.54 28.30
CA ASN A 463 19.37 -2.22 28.92
C ASN A 463 18.30 -1.93 29.97
N PHE A 464 17.11 -2.50 29.81
CA PHE A 464 15.96 -2.32 30.69
C PHE A 464 15.43 -3.68 31.18
N PRO A 465 16.11 -4.37 32.12
CA PRO A 465 15.73 -5.72 32.54
C PRO A 465 14.37 -5.79 33.26
N LYS A 466 13.83 -4.65 33.71
CA LYS A 466 12.49 -4.53 34.30
C LYS A 466 11.49 -3.81 33.38
N GLY A 467 11.89 -3.53 32.14
CA GLY A 467 11.18 -2.65 31.23
C GLY A 467 11.37 -1.16 31.55
N SER A 468 10.82 -0.32 30.68
CA SER A 468 10.89 1.14 30.76
C SER A 468 9.54 1.77 30.45
N ALA A 469 8.97 2.49 31.41
CA ALA A 469 7.72 3.23 31.23
C ALA A 469 7.83 4.26 30.09
N LYS A 470 9.02 4.85 29.88
CA LYS A 470 9.27 5.79 28.79
C LYS A 470 9.28 5.10 27.42
N ALA A 471 9.83 3.89 27.34
CA ALA A 471 9.77 3.11 26.11
C ALA A 471 8.32 2.68 25.80
N ALA A 472 7.58 2.24 26.83
CA ALA A 472 6.16 1.92 26.73
C ALA A 472 5.33 3.12 26.26
N GLU A 473 5.61 4.32 26.77
CA GLU A 473 4.97 5.55 26.31
C GLU A 473 5.25 5.84 24.83
N ALA A 474 6.51 5.75 24.39
CA ALA A 474 6.88 5.99 23.00
C ALA A 474 6.22 4.97 22.04
N ILE A 475 6.16 3.70 22.44
CA ILE A 475 5.46 2.64 21.71
C ILE A 475 3.96 2.95 21.61
N LEU A 476 3.36 3.38 22.72
CA LEU A 476 1.95 3.72 22.76
C LEU A 476 1.63 4.85 21.79
N ASP A 477 2.45 5.90 21.76
CA ASP A 477 2.29 7.01 20.81
C ASP A 477 2.44 6.57 19.35
N PHE A 478 3.37 5.65 19.08
CA PHE A 478 3.62 5.13 17.73
C PHE A 478 2.40 4.40 17.12
N TRP A 479 1.67 3.65 17.95
CA TRP A 479 0.49 2.87 17.52
C TRP A 479 -0.85 3.55 17.76
N THR A 480 -0.85 4.79 18.29
CA THR A 480 -2.08 5.50 18.63
C THR A 480 -2.55 6.42 17.51
N ILE A 481 -3.85 6.38 17.24
CA ILE A 481 -4.57 7.38 16.45
C ILE A 481 -5.40 8.29 17.37
N ASP A 482 -5.20 9.61 17.26
CA ASP A 482 -6.00 10.60 18.00
C ASP A 482 -7.25 10.97 17.20
N TRP A 483 -8.41 10.46 17.63
CA TRP A 483 -9.68 10.70 16.93
C TRP A 483 -10.20 12.12 17.10
N VAL A 484 -9.82 12.83 18.17
CA VAL A 484 -10.17 14.26 18.31
C VAL A 484 -9.43 15.06 17.23
N ALA A 485 -8.12 14.83 17.09
CA ALA A 485 -7.32 15.50 16.06
C ALA A 485 -7.76 15.11 14.64
N LEU A 486 -8.04 13.83 14.40
CA LEU A 486 -8.51 13.34 13.10
C LEU A 486 -9.87 13.93 12.74
N SER A 487 -10.85 13.91 13.66
CA SER A 487 -12.18 14.50 13.43
C SER A 487 -12.09 15.98 13.08
N ALA A 488 -11.29 16.77 13.82
CA ALA A 488 -11.08 18.19 13.51
C ALA A 488 -10.55 18.41 12.09
N ARG A 489 -9.52 17.66 11.67
CA ARG A 489 -8.96 17.73 10.32
C ARG A 489 -9.97 17.35 9.24
N LEU A 490 -10.71 16.26 9.47
CA LEU A 490 -11.74 15.78 8.54
C LEU A 490 -12.87 16.80 8.36
N ARG A 491 -13.30 17.48 9.44
CA ARG A 491 -14.35 18.51 9.39
C ARG A 491 -13.90 19.79 8.67
N MET A 492 -12.62 20.12 8.73
CA MET A 492 -12.03 21.25 7.99
C MET A 492 -11.82 20.94 6.49
N GLY A 493 -12.08 19.70 6.04
CA GLY A 493 -11.83 19.29 4.67
C GLY A 493 -10.35 19.31 4.30
N GLU A 494 -9.46 19.20 5.29
CA GLU A 494 -8.02 19.18 5.05
C GLU A 494 -7.64 17.98 4.18
N LYS A 495 -6.86 18.24 3.12
CA LYS A 495 -6.33 17.18 2.26
C LYS A 495 -5.23 16.43 3.00
N GLY A 496 -5.27 15.10 2.95
CA GLY A 496 -4.22 14.25 3.50
C GLY A 496 -4.72 12.82 3.69
N LEU A 497 -3.77 11.93 3.93
CA LEU A 497 -4.07 10.55 4.31
C LEU A 497 -4.54 10.51 5.78
N HIS A 498 -5.44 9.59 6.07
CA HIS A 498 -5.82 9.22 7.43
C HIS A 498 -5.41 7.77 7.69
N PRO A 499 -5.01 7.43 8.93
CA PRO A 499 -4.75 6.05 9.30
C PRO A 499 -6.01 5.21 9.16
N ASP A 500 -5.86 4.02 8.61
CA ASP A 500 -6.87 2.98 8.72
C ASP A 500 -6.77 2.33 10.11
N LEU A 501 -7.88 1.78 10.59
CA LEU A 501 -7.95 1.20 11.94
C LEU A 501 -6.81 0.22 12.26
N PHE A 502 -6.43 -0.63 11.31
CA PHE A 502 -5.41 -1.66 11.52
C PHE A 502 -3.98 -1.11 11.50
N GLU A 503 -3.73 0.05 10.91
CA GLU A 503 -2.38 0.65 10.87
C GLU A 503 -1.99 1.26 12.23
N ARG A 504 -2.99 1.75 12.99
CA ARG A 504 -2.83 2.33 14.33
C ARG A 504 -4.00 1.87 15.22
N PRO A 505 -3.95 0.65 15.78
CA PRO A 505 -5.11 0.01 16.40
C PRO A 505 -5.46 0.52 17.81
N ILE A 506 -4.73 1.52 18.33
CA ILE A 506 -5.00 2.13 19.63
C ILE A 506 -5.72 3.46 19.39
N ILE A 507 -7.00 3.52 19.71
CA ILE A 507 -7.86 4.67 19.41
C ILE A 507 -7.92 5.58 20.64
N LYS A 508 -7.42 6.81 20.52
CA LYS A 508 -7.54 7.80 21.59
C LYS A 508 -8.81 8.64 21.41
N MET A 509 -9.69 8.60 22.42
CA MET A 509 -10.87 9.46 22.54
C MET A 509 -10.83 10.18 23.90
N GLY A 510 -10.43 11.45 23.86
CA GLY A 510 -10.18 12.23 25.08
C GLY A 510 -8.95 11.69 25.84
N ARG A 511 -9.15 11.30 27.09
CA ARG A 511 -8.09 10.73 27.96
C ARG A 511 -7.95 9.21 27.86
N TYR A 512 -8.93 8.53 27.27
CA TYR A 512 -9.00 7.08 27.22
C TYR A 512 -8.46 6.54 25.90
N LEU A 513 -7.87 5.34 25.99
CA LEU A 513 -7.36 4.57 24.86
C LEU A 513 -8.25 3.35 24.70
N PHE A 514 -8.86 3.21 23.53
CA PHE A 514 -9.76 2.13 23.16
C PHE A 514 -9.05 1.16 22.23
N GLN A 515 -9.36 -0.13 22.38
CA GLN A 515 -8.91 -1.19 21.48
C GLN A 515 -10.03 -2.19 21.24
N LEU A 516 -10.07 -2.74 20.03
CA LEU A 516 -11.01 -3.76 19.61
C LEU A 516 -10.28 -5.11 19.62
N PRO A 517 -10.58 -6.03 20.55
CA PRO A 517 -9.90 -7.32 20.67
C PRO A 517 -9.86 -8.12 19.36
N TRP A 518 -10.97 -8.17 18.64
CA TRP A 518 -11.08 -8.90 17.37
C TRP A 518 -10.14 -8.34 16.30
N LEU A 519 -10.03 -7.00 16.20
CA LEU A 519 -9.19 -6.32 15.21
C LEU A 519 -7.71 -6.63 15.46
N VAL A 520 -7.26 -6.39 16.70
CA VAL A 520 -5.85 -6.58 17.07
C VAL A 520 -5.45 -8.05 16.99
N ALA A 521 -6.37 -8.97 17.29
CA ALA A 521 -6.09 -10.40 17.19
C ALA A 521 -5.96 -10.92 15.75
N MET A 522 -6.53 -10.22 14.76
CA MET A 522 -6.66 -10.72 13.37
C MET A 522 -5.89 -9.90 12.33
N GLN A 523 -5.46 -8.68 12.66
CA GLN A 523 -4.82 -7.80 11.68
C GLN A 523 -3.46 -8.32 11.20
N ASN A 524 -3.08 -7.94 9.98
CA ASN A 524 -1.73 -8.14 9.47
C ASN A 524 -0.80 -7.05 10.02
N ASN A 525 -0.07 -7.39 11.09
CA ASN A 525 0.85 -6.48 11.78
C ASN A 525 2.02 -6.02 10.91
N ALA A 526 2.48 -6.86 9.96
CA ALA A 526 3.58 -6.49 9.06
C ALA A 526 3.13 -5.39 8.09
N SER A 527 1.99 -5.57 7.43
CA SER A 527 1.40 -4.55 6.55
C SER A 527 1.06 -3.26 7.32
N ALA A 528 0.52 -3.38 8.53
CA ALA A 528 0.27 -2.24 9.41
C ALA A 528 1.54 -1.44 9.72
N ALA A 529 2.64 -2.13 10.06
CA ALA A 529 3.93 -1.48 10.35
C ALA A 529 4.52 -0.79 9.12
N ILE A 530 4.53 -1.46 7.96
CA ILE A 530 5.04 -0.91 6.70
C ILE A 530 4.23 0.33 6.32
N ASN A 531 2.90 0.25 6.28
CA ASN A 531 2.07 1.37 5.85
C ASN A 531 2.04 2.51 6.87
N ASN A 532 2.14 2.23 8.18
CA ASN A 532 2.32 3.29 9.17
C ASN A 532 3.59 4.12 8.90
N LEU A 533 4.68 3.47 8.46
CA LEU A 533 5.97 4.14 8.21
C LEU A 533 6.10 4.73 6.80
N ARG A 534 5.55 4.08 5.77
CA ARG A 534 5.73 4.43 4.35
C ARG A 534 4.53 5.15 3.74
N ARG A 535 3.30 4.86 4.19
CA ARG A 535 2.07 5.52 3.71
C ARG A 535 1.77 6.76 4.55
N LEU A 536 1.62 6.60 5.86
CA LEU A 536 1.35 7.71 6.79
C LEU A 536 2.61 8.53 7.08
N GLY A 537 3.71 7.84 7.36
CA GLY A 537 5.02 8.42 7.66
C GLY A 537 5.87 8.82 6.44
N ALA A 538 5.29 8.89 5.23
CA ALA A 538 6.00 9.15 3.98
C ALA A 538 6.88 10.41 3.98
N ARG A 539 6.55 11.39 4.83
CA ARG A 539 7.22 12.70 4.92
C ARG A 539 8.07 12.87 6.19
N ARG A 540 8.37 11.78 6.90
CA ARG A 540 9.28 11.82 8.05
C ARG A 540 10.65 12.34 7.64
N HIS A 541 11.29 13.05 8.56
CA HIS A 541 12.62 13.63 8.36
C HIS A 541 13.66 12.58 7.91
N ASP A 542 13.55 11.36 8.43
CA ASP A 542 14.53 10.29 8.25
C ASP A 542 14.42 9.58 6.88
N ALA A 543 13.40 9.88 6.06
CA ALA A 543 13.12 9.18 4.80
C ALA A 543 14.30 9.20 3.80
N ARG A 544 15.10 10.27 3.79
CA ARG A 544 16.29 10.36 2.93
C ARG A 544 17.38 9.38 3.37
N GLU A 545 17.68 9.35 4.68
CA GLU A 545 18.67 8.43 5.24
C GLU A 545 18.20 6.97 5.13
N GLU A 546 16.89 6.73 5.19
CA GLU A 546 16.32 5.41 4.92
C GLU A 546 16.57 4.96 3.49
N THR A 547 16.34 5.84 2.50
CA THR A 547 16.62 5.55 1.08
C THR A 547 18.10 5.25 0.87
N LYS A 548 18.98 6.05 1.48
CA LYS A 548 20.43 5.81 1.44
C LYS A 548 20.84 4.45 2.00
N ARG A 549 20.21 3.99 3.10
CA ARG A 549 20.46 2.65 3.65
C ARG A 549 19.99 1.53 2.72
N ILE A 550 18.93 1.75 1.93
CA ILE A 550 18.51 0.80 0.89
C ILE A 550 19.61 0.68 -0.17
N GLU A 551 20.11 1.81 -0.69
CA GLU A 551 21.22 1.87 -1.65
C GLU A 551 22.47 1.17 -1.11
N GLU A 552 22.87 1.47 0.14
CA GLU A 552 24.06 0.90 0.78
C GLU A 552 23.96 -0.62 0.95
N ARG A 553 22.79 -1.15 1.33
CA ARG A 553 22.58 -2.60 1.49
C ARG A 553 22.53 -3.33 0.16
N LEU A 554 21.84 -2.76 -0.82
CA LEU A 554 21.81 -3.36 -2.16
C LEU A 554 23.21 -3.38 -2.78
N ALA A 555 23.99 -2.30 -2.62
CA ALA A 555 25.39 -2.25 -3.01
C ALA A 555 26.20 -3.39 -2.40
N ALA A 556 26.07 -3.61 -1.09
CA ALA A 556 26.77 -4.69 -0.39
C ALA A 556 26.39 -6.09 -0.94
N LEU A 557 25.13 -6.32 -1.33
CA LEU A 557 24.72 -7.59 -1.94
C LEU A 557 25.37 -7.81 -3.32
N PHE A 558 25.50 -6.74 -4.12
CA PHE A 558 26.26 -6.80 -5.38
C PHE A 558 27.75 -7.04 -5.13
N GLU A 559 28.37 -6.34 -4.17
CA GLU A 559 29.78 -6.53 -3.80
C GLU A 559 30.06 -7.97 -3.29
N HIS A 560 29.13 -8.56 -2.54
CA HIS A 560 29.20 -9.97 -2.11
C HIS A 560 29.16 -10.96 -3.27
N ARG A 561 28.67 -10.53 -4.43
CA ARG A 561 28.71 -11.24 -5.71
C ARG A 561 29.78 -10.66 -6.62
N ASP A 562 30.89 -10.19 -6.07
CA ASP A 562 32.09 -9.66 -6.76
C ASP A 562 31.83 -8.60 -7.84
N PHE A 563 30.72 -7.87 -7.78
CA PHE A 563 30.53 -6.71 -8.64
C PHE A 563 31.41 -5.56 -8.14
N SER A 564 31.98 -4.80 -9.08
CA SER A 564 32.49 -3.46 -8.77
C SER A 564 31.30 -2.51 -8.71
N VAL A 565 31.14 -1.81 -7.58
CA VAL A 565 29.96 -1.00 -7.30
C VAL A 565 30.34 0.45 -7.05
N LEU A 566 29.60 1.37 -7.67
CA LEU A 566 29.69 2.80 -7.44
C LEU A 566 28.31 3.34 -7.05
N ARG A 567 28.24 3.99 -5.88
CA ARG A 567 27.01 4.61 -5.35
C ARG A 567 26.98 6.09 -5.64
N ASN A 568 25.77 6.62 -5.83
CA ASN A 568 25.48 8.06 -5.84
C ASN A 568 26.37 8.83 -6.82
N TYR A 569 26.59 8.24 -7.99
CA TYR A 569 27.42 8.84 -9.04
C TYR A 569 26.67 10.03 -9.65
N GLN A 570 27.33 11.19 -9.71
CA GLN A 570 26.76 12.38 -10.34
C GLN A 570 27.45 12.60 -11.70
N PRO A 571 26.76 12.31 -12.83
CA PRO A 571 27.27 12.64 -14.15
C PRO A 571 27.43 14.16 -14.30
N GLU A 572 28.33 14.58 -15.20
CA GLU A 572 28.52 15.98 -15.52
C GLU A 572 27.24 16.63 -16.04
N ARG A 573 26.96 17.84 -15.56
CA ARG A 573 25.83 18.64 -16.03
C ARG A 573 26.25 19.41 -17.27
N THR A 574 25.44 19.34 -18.32
CA THR A 574 25.62 20.16 -19.51
C THR A 574 24.60 21.30 -19.52
N HIS A 575 24.79 22.29 -20.39
CA HIS A 575 23.88 23.44 -20.50
C HIS A 575 22.43 23.05 -20.90
N GLY A 576 22.22 21.87 -21.49
CA GLY A 576 20.91 21.37 -21.93
C GLY A 576 20.38 20.14 -21.18
N ASP A 577 21.21 19.42 -20.42
CA ASP A 577 20.80 18.20 -19.71
C ASP A 577 21.42 18.10 -18.31
N ASP A 578 20.56 17.75 -17.34
CA ASP A 578 20.93 17.37 -15.98
C ASP A 578 20.39 15.95 -15.73
N PRO A 579 21.24 14.92 -15.93
CA PRO A 579 20.86 13.52 -15.72
C PRO A 579 20.42 13.23 -14.28
N GLY A 580 20.89 14.03 -13.32
CA GLY A 580 20.75 13.80 -11.90
C GLY A 580 21.69 12.70 -11.36
N GLU A 581 21.73 12.56 -10.05
CA GLU A 581 22.49 11.54 -9.32
C GLU A 581 22.00 10.14 -9.69
N VAL A 582 22.90 9.20 -9.97
CA VAL A 582 22.62 7.78 -10.22
C VAL A 582 22.77 7.00 -8.92
N ASP A 583 21.71 6.31 -8.52
CA ASP A 583 21.62 5.67 -7.20
C ASP A 583 22.66 4.55 -7.07
N LEU A 584 22.71 3.63 -8.03
CA LEU A 584 23.70 2.55 -8.07
C LEU A 584 24.20 2.23 -9.48
N ILE A 585 25.51 2.03 -9.62
CA ILE A 585 26.15 1.47 -10.81
C ILE A 585 26.92 0.22 -10.41
N CYS A 586 26.68 -0.91 -11.07
CA CYS A 586 27.39 -2.17 -10.80
C CYS A 586 28.00 -2.72 -12.08
N ALA A 587 29.20 -3.29 -12.01
CA ALA A 587 29.88 -3.88 -13.17
C ALA A 587 30.51 -5.24 -12.83
N ARG A 588 30.28 -6.24 -13.68
CA ARG A 588 30.90 -7.58 -13.61
C ARG A 588 30.75 -8.31 -14.95
N ASP A 589 31.74 -9.10 -15.36
CA ASP A 589 31.71 -9.97 -16.55
C ASP A 589 31.31 -9.24 -17.86
N GLY A 590 31.65 -7.95 -17.99
CA GLY A 590 31.25 -7.11 -19.15
C GLY A 590 29.79 -6.61 -19.12
N HIS A 591 29.05 -6.90 -18.06
CA HIS A 591 27.71 -6.33 -17.80
C HIS A 591 27.83 -5.09 -16.91
N LEU A 592 27.14 -4.02 -17.31
CA LEU A 592 26.98 -2.79 -16.53
C LEU A 592 25.51 -2.62 -16.15
N PHE A 593 25.24 -2.37 -14.88
CA PHE A 593 23.91 -2.11 -14.33
C PHE A 593 23.84 -0.66 -13.87
N VAL A 594 22.77 0.03 -14.26
CA VAL A 594 22.43 1.38 -13.79
C VAL A 594 21.06 1.25 -13.13
N LEU A 595 20.99 1.50 -11.82
CA LEU A 595 19.78 1.25 -11.04
C LEU A 595 19.14 2.57 -10.59
N GLU A 596 17.81 2.63 -10.69
CA GLU A 596 16.97 3.67 -10.11
C GLU A 596 16.13 3.06 -8.99
N ILE A 597 16.38 3.45 -7.74
CA ILE A 597 15.72 2.88 -6.57
C ILE A 597 14.49 3.71 -6.19
N LYS A 598 13.41 3.03 -5.81
CA LYS A 598 12.14 3.60 -5.33
C LYS A 598 11.69 2.88 -4.07
N SER A 599 11.36 3.66 -3.04
CA SER A 599 10.76 3.14 -1.80
C SER A 599 9.35 3.69 -1.63
N THR A 600 8.40 2.81 -1.33
CA THR A 600 6.97 3.12 -1.27
C THR A 600 6.23 2.23 -0.25
N PHE A 601 4.91 2.30 -0.20
CA PHE A 601 4.05 1.55 0.73
C PHE A 601 3.33 0.38 0.01
N LEU A 602 2.71 -0.53 0.78
CA LEU A 602 1.92 -1.64 0.25
C LEU A 602 0.51 -1.17 -0.11
N ARG A 603 0.09 -1.39 -1.35
CA ARG A 603 -1.20 -0.94 -1.87
C ARG A 603 -2.27 -1.99 -1.68
N SER A 604 -3.51 -1.54 -1.53
CA SER A 604 -4.67 -2.43 -1.35
C SER A 604 -5.60 -2.45 -2.57
N SER A 605 -5.33 -1.66 -3.61
CA SER A 605 -6.21 -1.55 -4.78
C SER A 605 -5.47 -1.45 -6.11
N GLN A 606 -6.12 -1.96 -7.17
CA GLN A 606 -5.66 -1.83 -8.55
C GLN A 606 -5.48 -0.36 -8.97
N LYS A 607 -6.35 0.53 -8.48
CA LYS A 607 -6.25 1.97 -8.72
C LYS A 607 -4.95 2.55 -8.19
N GLU A 608 -4.58 2.26 -6.95
CA GLU A 608 -3.32 2.73 -6.37
C GLU A 608 -2.12 2.16 -7.13
N ALA A 609 -2.18 0.88 -7.53
CA ALA A 609 -1.13 0.27 -8.32
C ALA A 609 -1.00 0.93 -9.70
N TRP A 610 -2.12 1.17 -10.40
CA TRP A 610 -2.14 1.90 -11.66
C TRP A 610 -1.56 3.32 -11.52
N LEU A 611 -1.92 4.04 -10.45
CA LEU A 611 -1.36 5.36 -10.15
C LEU A 611 0.16 5.30 -9.94
N HIS A 612 0.66 4.28 -9.26
CA HIS A 612 2.11 4.10 -9.08
C HIS A 612 2.84 3.89 -10.41
N GLY A 613 2.29 3.04 -11.28
CA GLY A 613 2.84 2.80 -12.62
C GLY A 613 2.91 4.08 -13.45
N THR A 614 1.80 4.79 -13.57
CA THR A 614 1.66 5.95 -14.47
C THR A 614 2.28 7.24 -13.94
N THR A 615 2.61 7.30 -12.65
CA THR A 615 3.23 8.48 -12.03
C THR A 615 4.68 8.22 -11.60
N THR A 616 4.92 7.30 -10.67
CA THR A 616 6.24 7.05 -10.09
C THR A 616 7.13 6.28 -11.04
N LEU A 617 6.66 5.13 -11.55
CA LEU A 617 7.48 4.25 -12.38
C LEU A 617 7.72 4.82 -13.78
N ARG A 618 6.70 5.43 -14.42
CA ARG A 618 6.87 6.20 -15.67
C ARG A 618 7.99 7.23 -15.54
N LYS A 619 7.96 8.02 -14.46
CA LYS A 619 8.99 9.04 -14.21
C LYS A 619 10.36 8.43 -13.93
N ALA A 620 10.41 7.32 -13.18
CA ALA A 620 11.64 6.59 -12.93
C ALA A 620 12.29 6.10 -14.24
N GLY A 621 11.51 5.59 -15.19
CA GLY A 621 11.98 5.22 -16.53
C GLY A 621 12.62 6.40 -17.28
N LEU A 622 11.95 7.55 -17.33
CA LEU A 622 12.47 8.77 -17.96
C LEU A 622 13.74 9.33 -17.28
N GLN A 623 13.86 9.13 -15.97
CA GLN A 623 15.10 9.47 -15.24
C GLN A 623 16.21 8.50 -15.62
N LEU A 624 15.91 7.21 -15.61
CA LEU A 624 16.86 6.16 -15.89
C LEU A 624 17.40 6.22 -17.32
N ARG A 625 16.58 6.57 -18.33
CA ARG A 625 17.04 6.82 -19.71
C ARG A 625 18.20 7.80 -19.78
N ARG A 626 18.02 8.97 -19.13
CA ARG A 626 19.02 10.04 -19.10
C ARG A 626 20.27 9.61 -18.32
N LYS A 627 20.08 8.94 -17.19
CA LYS A 627 21.18 8.38 -16.37
C LYS A 627 22.00 7.35 -17.15
N VAL A 628 21.37 6.38 -17.80
CA VAL A 628 22.04 5.35 -18.61
C VAL A 628 22.84 5.99 -19.75
N TYR A 629 22.25 6.94 -20.47
CA TYR A 629 22.95 7.66 -21.54
C TYR A 629 24.18 8.42 -21.00
N ALA A 630 24.02 9.14 -19.90
CA ALA A 630 25.11 9.90 -19.28
C ALA A 630 26.23 9.00 -18.75
N VAL A 631 25.91 7.85 -18.14
CA VAL A 631 26.91 6.89 -17.66
C VAL A 631 27.69 6.28 -18.84
N LYS A 632 27.00 5.89 -19.92
CA LYS A 632 27.64 5.36 -21.13
C LYS A 632 28.64 6.35 -21.72
N ASN A 633 28.23 7.60 -21.89
CA ASN A 633 29.11 8.65 -22.43
C ASN A 633 30.27 8.97 -21.48
N SER A 634 30.03 8.92 -20.16
CA SER A 634 31.07 9.17 -19.16
C SER A 634 32.13 8.08 -19.17
N LEU A 635 31.76 6.82 -19.43
CA LEU A 635 32.72 5.71 -19.50
C LEU A 635 33.71 5.83 -20.66
N ASP A 636 33.32 6.47 -21.77
CA ASP A 636 34.19 6.68 -22.92
C ASP A 636 35.33 7.69 -22.64
N SER A 637 35.15 8.61 -21.68
CA SER A 637 36.08 9.72 -21.43
C SER A 637 36.62 9.82 -20.00
N ASN A 638 36.00 9.16 -19.03
CA ASN A 638 36.35 9.24 -17.61
C ASN A 638 37.08 7.98 -17.13
N GLU A 639 38.42 8.01 -17.17
CA GLU A 639 39.26 6.90 -16.70
C GLU A 639 39.03 6.54 -15.23
N SER A 640 38.70 7.52 -14.38
CA SER A 640 38.46 7.29 -12.96
C SER A 640 37.18 6.49 -12.70
N LEU A 641 36.14 6.75 -13.50
CA LEU A 641 34.88 6.01 -13.47
C LEU A 641 35.11 4.56 -13.94
N ALA A 642 35.79 4.37 -15.07
CA ALA A 642 36.09 3.05 -15.61
C ALA A 642 36.87 2.21 -14.59
N LYS A 643 37.92 2.80 -13.99
CA LYS A 643 38.74 2.14 -12.96
C LYS A 643 37.94 1.79 -11.71
N ALA A 644 37.04 2.68 -11.26
CA ALA A 644 36.18 2.42 -10.10
C ALA A 644 35.21 1.24 -10.34
N LEU A 645 34.84 0.98 -11.60
CA LEU A 645 33.98 -0.12 -12.02
C LEU A 645 34.76 -1.36 -12.46
N GLY A 646 36.08 -1.40 -12.24
CA GLY A 646 36.92 -2.54 -12.62
C GLY A 646 37.00 -2.76 -14.14
N MET A 647 36.79 -1.70 -14.93
CA MET A 647 36.82 -1.73 -16.39
C MET A 647 38.10 -1.09 -16.92
N GLU A 648 38.61 -1.59 -18.04
CA GLU A 648 39.74 -0.98 -18.72
C GLU A 648 39.31 0.37 -19.35
N PRO A 649 40.06 1.47 -19.12
CA PRO A 649 39.72 2.76 -19.72
C PRO A 649 39.55 2.68 -21.24
N GLY A 650 38.45 3.25 -21.76
CA GLY A 650 38.12 3.23 -23.18
C GLY A 650 37.52 1.91 -23.69
N THR A 651 37.33 0.89 -22.84
CA THR A 651 36.53 -0.29 -23.21
C THR A 651 35.06 -0.08 -22.91
N ARG A 652 34.20 -0.46 -23.87
CA ARG A 652 32.75 -0.40 -23.71
C ARG A 652 32.22 -1.65 -23.04
N PRO A 653 31.22 -1.54 -22.14
CA PRO A 653 30.54 -2.71 -21.60
C PRO A 653 29.89 -3.50 -22.74
N LEU A 654 29.93 -4.83 -22.64
CA LEU A 654 29.27 -5.73 -23.60
C LEU A 654 27.75 -5.56 -23.53
N HIS A 655 27.23 -5.42 -22.31
CA HIS A 655 25.80 -5.25 -22.04
C HIS A 655 25.56 -4.14 -21.02
N VAL A 656 24.55 -3.29 -21.27
CA VAL A 656 24.13 -2.25 -20.32
C VAL A 656 22.66 -2.46 -19.97
N HIS A 657 22.41 -2.62 -18.67
CA HIS A 657 21.11 -2.89 -18.08
C HIS A 657 20.68 -1.68 -17.26
N GLY A 658 19.52 -1.11 -17.58
CA GLY A 658 18.88 -0.12 -16.71
C GLY A 658 17.70 -0.77 -16.03
N TRP A 659 17.69 -0.84 -14.69
CA TRP A 659 16.58 -1.39 -13.92
C TRP A 659 15.99 -0.36 -12.95
N ILE A 660 14.67 -0.32 -12.88
CA ILE A 660 13.94 0.38 -11.83
C ILE A 660 13.74 -0.62 -10.69
N VAL A 661 14.36 -0.36 -9.54
CA VAL A 661 14.28 -1.22 -8.36
C VAL A 661 13.27 -0.62 -7.39
N ASP A 662 12.18 -1.32 -7.10
CA ASP A 662 11.10 -0.79 -6.26
C ASP A 662 10.84 -1.69 -5.05
N THR A 663 10.56 -1.12 -3.87
CA THR A 663 10.14 -1.89 -2.68
C THR A 663 8.72 -2.47 -2.78
N SER A 664 8.06 -2.34 -3.93
CA SER A 664 6.72 -2.84 -4.19
C SER A 664 6.75 -3.90 -5.27
N ILE A 665 5.89 -4.92 -5.17
CA ILE A 665 5.84 -6.06 -6.10
C ILE A 665 5.08 -5.69 -7.38
N GLU A 666 4.14 -4.76 -7.29
CA GLU A 666 3.26 -4.35 -8.36
C GLU A 666 4.03 -3.92 -9.62
N HIS A 667 3.54 -4.34 -10.79
CA HIS A 667 4.19 -4.10 -12.09
C HIS A 667 5.56 -4.76 -12.26
N ASP A 668 5.85 -5.82 -11.52
CA ASP A 668 7.09 -6.56 -11.71
C ASP A 668 7.26 -7.04 -13.15
N HIS A 669 8.48 -6.87 -13.66
CA HIS A 669 8.93 -7.13 -15.04
C HIS A 669 8.21 -6.34 -16.14
N LYS A 670 7.34 -5.38 -15.79
CA LYS A 670 6.86 -4.39 -16.77
C LYS A 670 7.97 -3.42 -17.13
N ARG A 671 7.90 -2.89 -18.36
CA ARG A 671 8.86 -1.91 -18.87
C ARG A 671 8.32 -0.49 -18.78
N PHE A 672 9.16 0.43 -18.32
CA PHE A 672 8.91 1.87 -18.30
C PHE A 672 10.04 2.57 -19.05
N ASP A 673 9.72 3.27 -20.13
CA ASP A 673 10.71 3.88 -21.04
C ASP A 673 11.77 2.85 -21.53
N GLY A 674 11.33 1.60 -21.74
CA GLY A 674 12.18 0.48 -22.16
C GLY A 674 12.91 -0.26 -21.03
N PHE A 675 12.92 0.25 -19.80
CA PHE A 675 13.61 -0.36 -18.65
C PHE A 675 12.69 -1.24 -17.82
N ILE A 676 13.13 -2.42 -17.42
CA ILE A 676 12.33 -3.29 -16.57
C ILE A 676 12.23 -2.71 -15.15
N LYS A 677 11.06 -2.83 -14.53
CA LYS A 677 10.88 -2.68 -13.10
C LYS A 677 11.02 -4.05 -12.43
N VAL A 678 11.80 -4.13 -11.36
CA VAL A 678 12.02 -5.34 -10.56
C VAL A 678 11.86 -4.99 -9.09
N SER A 679 11.21 -5.86 -8.32
CA SER A 679 11.06 -5.67 -6.89
C SER A 679 12.42 -5.82 -6.20
N LEU A 680 12.66 -4.99 -5.19
CA LEU A 680 13.89 -5.04 -4.41
C LEU A 680 14.06 -6.42 -3.77
N GLU A 681 12.95 -6.99 -3.28
CA GLU A 681 12.93 -8.32 -2.67
C GLU A 681 13.34 -9.41 -3.65
N GLU A 682 12.87 -9.38 -4.91
CA GLU A 682 13.34 -10.33 -5.93
C GLU A 682 14.85 -10.23 -6.16
N LEU A 683 15.39 -9.01 -6.32
CA LEU A 683 16.83 -8.81 -6.48
C LEU A 683 17.61 -9.31 -5.28
N MET A 684 17.12 -9.07 -4.07
CA MET A 684 17.77 -9.55 -2.84
C MET A 684 17.78 -11.08 -2.79
N ILE A 685 16.66 -11.73 -3.12
CA ILE A 685 16.55 -13.19 -3.15
C ILE A 685 17.50 -13.76 -4.22
N ALA A 686 17.53 -13.18 -5.41
CA ALA A 686 18.43 -13.62 -6.48
C ALA A 686 19.91 -13.41 -6.13
N LEU A 687 20.27 -12.29 -5.49
CA LEU A 687 21.65 -12.02 -5.06
C LEU A 687 22.07 -12.88 -3.86
N ARG A 688 21.14 -13.36 -3.05
CA ARG A 688 21.44 -14.27 -1.93
C ARG A 688 21.37 -15.74 -2.31
N ASP A 689 20.65 -16.06 -3.38
CA ASP A 689 20.27 -17.42 -3.78
C ASP A 689 19.29 -18.09 -2.80
N ASP A 690 18.42 -17.27 -2.20
CA ASP A 690 17.48 -17.68 -1.14
C ASP A 690 16.14 -18.19 -1.69
N ARG A 691 16.08 -18.61 -2.96
CA ARG A 691 14.81 -19.00 -3.62
C ARG A 691 14.06 -20.09 -2.88
N HIS A 692 14.77 -21.00 -2.22
CA HIS A 692 14.19 -22.10 -1.45
C HIS A 692 13.28 -21.62 -0.31
N LEU A 693 13.51 -20.41 0.23
CA LEU A 693 12.69 -19.83 1.31
C LEU A 693 11.32 -19.31 0.83
N LEU A 694 11.08 -19.23 -0.48
CA LEU A 694 9.81 -18.77 -1.05
C LEU A 694 8.69 -19.83 -1.04
N ASN A 695 9.03 -21.11 -0.89
CA ASN A 695 8.09 -22.22 -1.12
C ASN A 695 8.09 -23.15 0.09
N ASP A 696 7.34 -22.81 1.15
CA ASP A 696 7.19 -23.50 2.46
C ASP A 696 7.89 -24.88 2.54
N PRO A 697 9.23 -24.94 2.53
CA PRO A 697 9.93 -26.14 2.06
C PRO A 697 9.87 -27.29 3.07
N THR A 698 9.41 -26.98 4.28
CA THR A 698 9.31 -27.88 5.42
C THR A 698 7.85 -28.15 5.79
N GLU A 699 6.88 -27.65 5.01
CA GLU A 699 5.44 -27.70 5.33
C GLU A 699 5.12 -27.17 6.74
N LEU A 700 6.04 -26.42 7.36
CA LEU A 700 6.00 -26.06 8.76
C LEU A 700 4.91 -25.03 9.06
N LEU A 701 4.45 -24.34 8.03
CA LEU A 701 3.32 -23.40 8.10
C LEU A 701 2.00 -24.09 7.75
N SER A 702 2.04 -25.22 7.05
CA SER A 702 0.87 -26.07 6.75
C SER A 702 0.55 -27.13 7.82
N SER A 703 1.51 -27.46 8.69
CA SER A 703 1.40 -28.48 9.74
C SER A 703 1.45 -27.89 11.16
N SER A 704 0.84 -28.58 12.13
CA SER A 704 0.74 -28.12 13.52
C SER A 704 2.10 -27.95 14.22
N SER A 705 2.19 -26.92 15.06
CA SER A 705 3.34 -26.20 15.63
C SER A 705 4.43 -26.97 16.42
N GLU A 706 4.62 -28.28 16.21
CA GLU A 706 5.48 -29.13 17.06
C GLU A 706 6.86 -29.47 16.44
N GLN A 707 7.18 -29.06 15.21
CA GLN A 707 8.40 -29.50 14.50
C GLN A 707 9.46 -28.41 14.27
N ILE A 708 9.68 -27.52 15.25
CA ILE A 708 10.79 -26.54 15.16
C ILE A 708 12.16 -27.21 15.46
N GLU A 709 12.17 -28.39 16.07
CA GLU A 709 13.39 -29.13 16.42
C GLU A 709 13.79 -30.10 15.29
N GLY A 710 14.90 -29.78 14.59
CA GLY A 710 15.55 -30.70 13.64
C GLY A 710 15.67 -30.24 12.19
N LEU A 711 15.43 -28.95 11.91
CA LEU A 711 15.52 -28.40 10.55
C LEU A 711 16.97 -28.47 10.02
N ASN A 712 17.22 -29.42 9.11
CA ASN A 712 18.50 -29.56 8.40
C ASN A 712 18.49 -28.69 7.14
N TRP A 713 18.66 -27.38 7.33
CA TRP A 713 18.60 -26.35 6.26
C TRP A 713 19.59 -26.58 5.10
N HIS A 714 20.65 -27.36 5.32
CA HIS A 714 21.79 -27.46 4.39
C HIS A 714 21.61 -28.45 3.23
N GLU A 715 20.67 -29.40 3.29
CA GLU A 715 20.45 -30.37 2.20
C GLU A 715 19.49 -29.86 1.11
N THR A 716 18.60 -28.90 1.45
CA THR A 716 17.69 -28.22 0.51
C THR A 716 18.38 -27.20 -0.39
N ASP A 717 19.53 -26.64 0.00
CA ASP A 717 20.19 -25.53 -0.73
C ASP A 717 20.61 -25.87 -2.17
N LYS A 718 21.04 -27.10 -2.45
CA LYS A 718 21.62 -27.45 -3.77
C LYS A 718 20.60 -27.70 -4.87
N ALA A 719 19.39 -28.16 -4.53
CA ALA A 719 18.36 -28.45 -5.52
C ALA A 719 17.62 -27.17 -5.99
N TRP A 720 17.70 -26.11 -5.20
CA TRP A 720 16.93 -24.87 -5.38
C TRP A 720 17.79 -23.67 -5.79
N THR A 721 19.10 -23.87 -5.95
CA THR A 721 20.02 -22.82 -6.41
C THR A 721 19.63 -22.29 -7.80
N LEU A 722 19.65 -20.97 -7.94
CA LEU A 722 19.52 -20.25 -9.21
C LEU A 722 20.80 -20.35 -10.07
N TYR A 723 21.91 -20.78 -9.47
CA TYR A 723 23.26 -20.77 -10.03
C TYR A 723 23.98 -22.13 -9.88
N PRO A 724 23.47 -23.22 -10.47
CA PRO A 724 24.06 -24.56 -10.34
C PRO A 724 25.50 -24.64 -10.87
N ASP A 725 25.85 -23.82 -11.87
CA ASP A 725 27.19 -23.74 -12.45
C ASP A 725 28.05 -22.62 -11.81
N GLY A 726 27.61 -22.06 -10.68
CA GLY A 726 28.20 -20.89 -10.04
C GLY A 726 27.61 -19.58 -10.54
N PHE A 727 27.85 -18.51 -9.77
CA PHE A 727 27.32 -17.19 -10.07
C PHE A 727 28.13 -16.49 -11.18
N CYS A 728 27.43 -16.00 -12.21
CA CYS A 728 27.99 -15.07 -13.19
C CYS A 728 26.94 -14.01 -13.58
N ALA A 729 27.38 -12.84 -14.04
CA ALA A 729 26.48 -11.74 -14.31
C ALA A 729 25.45 -12.05 -15.42
N SER A 730 25.83 -12.84 -16.42
CA SER A 730 24.93 -13.26 -17.50
C SER A 730 23.80 -14.16 -17.00
N ARG A 731 24.10 -15.13 -16.11
CA ARG A 731 23.08 -15.96 -15.48
C ARG A 731 22.18 -15.15 -14.54
N PHE A 732 22.74 -14.19 -13.80
CA PHE A 732 21.95 -13.29 -12.96
C PHE A 732 20.93 -12.48 -13.78
N VAL A 733 21.34 -11.90 -14.91
CA VAL A 733 20.40 -11.22 -15.84
C VAL A 733 19.32 -12.19 -16.31
N GLN A 734 19.72 -13.40 -16.73
CA GLN A 734 18.75 -14.41 -17.18
C GLN A 734 17.74 -14.74 -16.08
N VAL A 735 18.17 -14.94 -14.83
CA VAL A 735 17.29 -15.25 -13.70
C VAL A 735 16.23 -14.17 -13.51
N ILE A 736 16.61 -12.90 -13.56
CA ILE A 736 15.68 -11.76 -13.41
C ILE A 736 14.79 -11.59 -14.65
N GLU A 737 15.34 -11.66 -15.85
CA GLU A 737 14.57 -11.46 -17.08
C GLU A 737 13.59 -12.60 -17.39
N THR A 738 13.86 -13.81 -16.91
CA THR A 738 12.97 -14.97 -17.03
C THR A 738 12.06 -15.17 -15.82
N GLU A 739 12.13 -14.27 -14.83
CA GLU A 739 11.34 -14.36 -13.59
C GLU A 739 11.63 -15.66 -12.79
N ALA A 740 12.80 -16.29 -12.99
CA ALA A 740 13.12 -17.63 -12.48
C ALA A 740 13.17 -17.73 -10.95
N VAL A 741 13.25 -16.59 -10.25
CA VAL A 741 13.07 -16.53 -8.78
C VAL A 741 11.69 -17.08 -8.40
N TRP A 742 10.68 -16.80 -9.22
CA TRP A 742 9.28 -17.09 -8.97
C TRP A 742 8.81 -18.43 -9.56
N ASP A 743 9.64 -19.15 -10.30
CA ASP A 743 9.24 -20.46 -10.81
C ASP A 743 8.86 -21.41 -9.65
N GLU A 744 7.93 -22.32 -9.88
CA GLU A 744 7.67 -23.48 -9.01
C GLU A 744 8.54 -24.63 -9.50
N LEU A 745 9.45 -25.16 -8.66
CA LEU A 745 10.25 -26.32 -9.05
C LEU A 745 9.52 -27.63 -8.73
N PRO A 746 9.79 -28.72 -9.48
CA PRO A 746 9.14 -30.01 -9.25
C PRO A 746 9.35 -30.51 -7.81
N GLY A 747 8.26 -30.72 -7.08
CA GLY A 747 8.27 -31.22 -5.69
C GLY A 747 7.50 -30.36 -4.68
N ALA A 748 6.98 -29.20 -5.07
CA ALA A 748 6.21 -28.29 -4.21
C ALA A 748 4.68 -28.51 -4.21
N GLN A 749 4.22 -29.78 -4.27
CA GLN A 749 2.78 -30.12 -4.18
C GLN A 749 2.38 -30.58 -2.80
#